data_AF-A0A948U1E9-F1
#
_entry.id   AF-A0A948U1E9-F1
#
_cell.length_a   1.000
_cell.length_b   1.000
_cell.length_c   1.000
_cell.angle_alpha   90.00
_cell.angle_beta   90.00
_cell.angle_gamma   90.00
#
_symmetry.space_group_name_H-M   'P 1'
#
loop_
_entity.id
_entity.type
_entity.pdbx_description
1 polymer ?
#
loop_
_entity_poly.entity_id
_entity_poly.type
_entity_poly.pdbx_seq_one_letter_code
_entity_poly.pdbx_strand_id
1 'polypeptide(L)'
;MRLRAKLITPFLLAYGLLLALMHLFWLPAALEHEKEDFMQAQSLHLRTLEPDLARSLLAGDLGALYGTLDRQMEIHGDAWRDLEVIGADGLRLYPLLPPVAEGRSVVALEKIEHLITWEGNPVAGLSMQVNWSEKRAEHVRFLYMLEALMLVVFGLLIAAAAAWQQRLVRLPVLRLAEASSRVAVGDFSAPLPRPSDDEIGELTRTFDGMRSALLRAHAELQESKERYQLLLQHSPAGIFHYGSDLVISYCNDRFAQILSAPLDKLIGLDMHQVIDQRVLTALRAALDGQVGSYEGEYRSIVSQSQIGVTLICEPFRDFAGQVTGGIGILADISERMLREADAAYLREGGELKFRVAAALQEAGVPLDQRLANALSLLSAMSGVGAERGAKLVFENEQGEQQTLHHGLPLWQRPAPELCGDAVQTVRYCELAAPPHGHYFVPLTHGTEHLGVLIIDTAPAPPENAGRIESLKAIGESIAIALLNGRALQLLHAATVQAEAANQAKSRFLATMSHEIRTPMNGILGMAQMLLMPNLQAGERQDYARTILTSGQTLLSLLNDILDLSKVEAGKIQLDATVFEPAQLMHESQALFGESARQKGLGLESSWRGPASQRYLADSHRLRQMIFNLVGNAIKFTAKGNVHIEAAEVGNDGTAAVLEFSVTDTGIGIPAEQLERLYQPFSQADSSTTRQFGGTGLGLSIVRSLARIMGGDVGVESEPGKGSRFWFHIRAGIVPAGENGRYAERAASGMDLPATSSSRLSGRVLVVEDNLTNRKVIDAMLTEIGVTVMTAEDGQQAVDAVIQGETPDLILMDLQMPVLDGYAATERIRRWEAEHGHPRLPIIAVTADVFGESRQDCLTVGMDDFLSKPISVADVLAILKKWLPQSAAPPHEAPLQAAAAKPVDSQRFAALADEITPLLAQHKFDALVRFRDLQALVAGTALALEVEELGRMVAAFRFDVALERLQRLAAAVQDLKGTP
;
A
#
# COMPACT_ATOMS: atom_id res chain seq x y z
N MET A 1 5.11 74.52 52.06
CA MET A 1 6.29 74.71 51.19
C MET A 1 6.09 73.98 49.87
N ARG A 2 6.33 74.64 48.72
CA ARG A 2 6.34 73.97 47.40
C ARG A 2 7.42 72.87 47.39
N LEU A 3 7.22 71.78 46.64
CA LEU A 3 8.15 70.64 46.56
C LEU A 3 9.62 71.07 46.30
N ARG A 4 9.79 72.14 45.52
CA ARG A 4 11.09 72.82 45.28
C ARG A 4 11.79 73.27 46.56
N ALA A 5 11.06 73.86 47.50
CA ALA A 5 11.64 74.37 48.73
C ALA A 5 12.07 73.22 49.65
N LYS A 6 11.25 72.17 49.78
CA LYS A 6 11.57 71.01 50.64
C LYS A 6 12.86 70.28 50.24
N LEU A 7 13.21 70.27 48.96
CA LEU A 7 14.32 69.47 48.44
C LEU A 7 15.65 70.24 48.34
N ILE A 8 15.62 71.58 48.24
CA ILE A 8 16.84 72.41 48.16
C ILE A 8 17.34 72.84 49.55
N THR A 9 16.43 73.02 50.52
CA THR A 9 16.77 73.47 51.88
C THR A 9 17.83 72.62 52.61
N PRO A 10 17.88 71.27 52.49
CA PRO A 10 18.92 70.48 53.16
C PRO A 10 20.33 70.78 52.65
N PHE A 11 20.49 71.00 51.34
CA PHE A 11 21.78 71.32 50.73
C PHE A 11 22.28 72.70 51.14
N LEU A 12 21.38 73.68 51.23
CA LEU A 12 21.71 75.02 51.71
C LEU A 12 22.12 75.01 53.20
N LEU A 13 21.45 74.20 54.03
CA LEU A 13 21.80 74.02 55.44
C LEU A 13 23.16 73.34 55.61
N ALA A 14 23.40 72.25 54.88
CA ALA A 14 24.68 71.53 54.90
C ALA A 14 25.85 72.44 54.48
N TYR A 15 25.62 73.29 53.48
CA TYR A 15 26.62 74.26 53.05
C TYR A 15 26.95 75.32 54.10
N GLY A 16 25.92 75.90 54.73
CA GLY A 16 26.10 76.86 55.81
C GLY A 16 26.86 76.25 56.99
N LEU A 17 26.58 74.99 57.32
CA LEU A 17 27.30 74.25 58.37
C LEU A 17 28.78 74.05 58.02
N LEU A 18 29.07 73.69 56.76
CA LEU A 18 30.44 73.46 56.29
C LEU A 18 31.28 74.74 56.32
N LEU A 19 30.72 75.88 55.88
CA LEU A 19 31.37 77.18 55.99
C LEU A 19 31.64 77.58 57.44
N ALA A 20 30.68 77.33 58.34
CA ALA A 20 30.84 77.61 59.76
C ALA A 20 31.97 76.78 60.39
N LEU A 21 32.06 75.49 60.06
CA LEU A 21 33.14 74.60 60.53
C LEU A 21 34.51 75.05 60.04
N MET A 22 34.61 75.47 58.77
CA MET A 22 35.86 75.95 58.18
C MET A 22 36.37 77.20 58.91
N HIS A 23 35.50 78.19 59.16
CA HIS A 23 35.88 79.45 59.81
C HIS A 23 36.16 79.31 61.30
N LEU A 24 35.35 78.53 62.02
CA LEU A 24 35.45 78.44 63.49
C LEU A 24 36.57 77.53 63.97
N PHE A 25 36.92 76.49 63.19
CA PHE A 25 37.86 75.45 63.65
C PHE A 25 39.08 75.30 62.76
N TRP A 26 38.90 75.25 61.44
CA TRP A 26 40.00 74.92 60.55
C TRP A 26 40.93 76.12 60.30
N LEU A 27 40.36 77.30 60.06
CA LEU A 27 41.12 78.52 59.78
C LEU A 27 42.08 78.91 60.94
N PRO A 28 41.64 78.93 62.22
CA PRO A 28 42.54 79.24 63.33
C PRO A 28 43.64 78.19 63.49
N ALA A 29 43.31 76.90 63.34
CA ALA A 29 44.27 75.81 63.49
C ALA A 29 45.34 75.83 62.37
N ALA A 30 44.95 76.08 61.13
CA ALA A 30 45.88 76.17 60.00
C ALA A 30 46.86 77.35 60.16
N LEU A 31 46.36 78.50 60.65
CA LEU A 31 47.21 79.66 60.90
C LEU A 31 48.20 79.44 62.06
N GLU A 32 47.81 78.71 63.11
CA GLU A 32 48.72 78.40 64.22
C GLU A 32 49.82 77.43 63.77
N HIS A 33 49.48 76.43 62.96
CA HIS A 33 50.46 75.48 62.42
C HIS A 33 51.50 76.17 61.52
N GLU A 34 51.04 77.00 60.58
CA GLU A 34 51.95 77.79 59.72
C GLU A 34 52.83 78.76 60.51
N LYS A 35 52.30 79.33 61.60
CA LYS A 35 53.07 80.15 62.52
C LYS A 35 54.17 79.32 63.20
N GLU A 36 53.85 78.15 63.73
CA GLU A 36 54.84 77.25 64.36
C GLU A 36 55.96 76.88 63.39
N ASP A 37 55.62 76.48 62.16
CA ASP A 37 56.58 76.12 61.12
C ASP A 37 57.49 77.31 60.77
N PHE A 38 56.92 78.51 60.64
CA PHE A 38 57.68 79.73 60.40
C PHE A 38 58.65 80.01 61.56
N MET A 39 58.19 79.90 62.81
CA MET A 39 59.01 80.14 64.00
C MET A 39 60.15 79.10 64.12
N GLN A 40 59.87 77.83 63.81
CA GLN A 40 60.90 76.78 63.78
C GLN A 40 61.96 77.07 62.71
N ALA A 41 61.56 77.51 61.52
CA ALA A 41 62.49 77.87 60.45
C ALA A 41 63.42 79.02 60.89
N GLN A 42 62.91 80.04 61.57
CA GLN A 42 63.73 81.13 62.10
C GLN A 42 64.67 80.65 63.22
N SER A 43 64.21 79.79 64.11
CA SER A 43 65.07 79.19 65.16
C SER A 43 66.21 78.34 64.58
N LEU A 44 65.95 77.59 63.51
CA LEU A 44 66.97 76.79 62.83
C LEU A 44 68.03 77.69 62.19
N HIS A 45 67.64 78.83 61.60
CA HIS A 45 68.58 79.80 61.03
C HIS A 45 69.46 80.45 62.10
N LEU A 46 68.97 80.63 63.33
CA LEU A 46 69.81 81.08 64.45
C LEU A 46 70.86 80.03 64.85
N ARG A 47 70.50 78.74 64.85
CA ARG A 47 71.43 77.64 65.17
C ARG A 47 72.57 77.51 64.15
N THR A 48 72.32 77.79 62.88
CA THR A 48 73.39 77.71 61.87
C THR A 48 74.43 78.80 62.02
N LEU A 49 74.07 79.93 62.64
CA LEU A 49 74.98 81.03 62.94
C LEU A 49 75.80 80.78 64.22
N GLU A 50 75.35 79.87 65.09
CA GLU A 50 75.96 79.56 66.39
C GLU A 50 77.48 79.30 66.32
N PRO A 51 78.03 78.47 65.39
CA PRO A 51 79.46 78.14 65.38
C PRO A 51 80.36 79.31 65.02
N ASP A 52 79.87 80.27 64.22
CA ASP A 52 80.61 81.47 63.81
C ASP A 52 80.50 82.56 64.88
N LEU A 53 79.33 82.71 65.52
CA LEU A 53 79.13 83.59 66.66
C LEU A 53 79.95 83.14 67.89
N ALA A 54 79.93 81.84 68.21
CA ALA A 54 80.68 81.26 69.33
C ALA A 54 82.21 81.43 69.14
N ARG A 55 82.72 81.21 67.92
CA ARG A 55 84.13 81.47 67.59
C ARG A 55 84.51 82.94 67.78
N SER A 56 83.65 83.86 67.32
CA SER A 56 83.90 85.30 67.44
C SER A 56 83.89 85.76 68.92
N LEU A 57 82.98 85.22 69.73
CA LEU A 57 82.88 85.48 71.17
C LEU A 57 84.10 84.96 71.95
N LEU A 58 84.55 83.73 71.68
CA LEU A 58 85.71 83.13 72.37
C LEU A 58 87.03 83.82 72.01
N ALA A 59 87.15 84.34 70.79
CA ALA A 59 88.30 85.13 70.36
C ALA A 59 88.30 86.57 70.93
N GLY A 60 87.18 87.01 71.52
CA GLY A 60 87.00 88.39 71.98
C GLY A 60 86.86 89.42 70.85
N ASP A 61 86.62 88.98 69.62
CA ASP A 61 86.48 89.85 68.45
C ASP A 61 85.03 90.31 68.29
N LEU A 62 84.68 91.37 69.04
CA LEU A 62 83.37 92.00 68.95
C LEU A 62 83.11 92.60 67.56
N GLY A 63 84.14 92.98 66.79
CA GLY A 63 83.96 93.51 65.44
C GLY A 63 83.43 92.45 64.47
N ALA A 64 83.98 91.22 64.53
CA ALA A 64 83.49 90.09 63.77
C ALA A 64 82.07 89.65 64.18
N LEU A 65 81.76 89.71 65.47
CA LEU A 65 80.42 89.43 66.00
C LEU A 65 79.37 90.39 65.44
N TYR A 66 79.64 91.70 65.52
CA TYR A 66 78.78 92.75 64.99
C TYR A 66 78.58 92.63 63.48
N GLY A 67 79.67 92.46 62.72
CA GLY A 67 79.58 92.32 61.26
C GLY A 67 78.76 91.12 60.81
N THR A 68 78.74 90.04 61.60
CA THR A 68 77.92 88.86 61.33
C THR A 68 76.44 89.11 61.64
N LEU A 69 76.13 89.69 62.81
CA LEU A 69 74.76 89.93 63.25
C LEU A 69 74.07 91.06 62.48
N ASP A 70 74.76 92.18 62.21
CA ASP A 70 74.24 93.30 61.40
C ASP A 70 73.88 92.83 59.99
N ARG A 71 74.74 91.99 59.38
CA ARG A 71 74.46 91.41 58.06
C ARG A 71 73.22 90.52 58.08
N GLN A 72 72.99 89.76 59.15
CA GLN A 72 71.78 88.92 59.25
C GLN A 72 70.52 89.76 59.50
N MET A 73 70.61 90.83 60.29
CA MET A 73 69.50 91.78 60.44
C MET A 73 69.17 92.49 59.12
N GLU A 74 70.16 92.81 58.29
CA GLU A 74 69.94 93.40 56.96
C GLU A 74 69.30 92.41 55.97
N ILE A 75 69.73 91.14 55.99
CA ILE A 75 69.17 90.07 55.12
C ILE A 75 67.70 89.78 55.45
N HIS A 76 67.37 89.65 56.74
CA HIS A 76 66.01 89.30 57.17
C HIS A 76 65.11 90.52 57.37
N GLY A 77 65.67 91.73 57.31
CA GLY A 77 64.93 92.99 57.32
C GLY A 77 63.93 93.09 58.47
N ASP A 78 62.70 93.49 58.15
CA ASP A 78 61.63 93.70 59.14
C ASP A 78 61.13 92.41 59.83
N ALA A 79 61.56 91.23 59.37
CA ALA A 79 61.20 89.95 59.99
C ALA A 79 61.98 89.70 61.29
N TRP A 80 63.21 90.22 61.42
CA TRP A 80 64.03 90.10 62.63
C TRP A 80 64.10 91.44 63.35
N ARG A 81 63.76 91.47 64.63
CA ARG A 81 63.78 92.67 65.47
C ARG A 81 64.37 92.37 66.84
N ASP A 82 64.87 93.42 67.47
CA ASP A 82 65.39 93.40 68.85
C ASP A 82 66.32 92.20 69.10
N LEU A 83 67.25 91.96 68.16
CA LEU A 83 68.26 90.91 68.25
C LEU A 83 69.31 91.34 69.28
N GLU A 84 69.45 90.54 70.33
CA GLU A 84 70.32 90.81 71.45
C GLU A 84 71.21 89.61 71.71
N VAL A 85 72.49 89.86 71.98
CA VAL A 85 73.43 88.86 72.48
C VAL A 85 73.94 89.30 73.84
N ILE A 86 73.81 88.42 74.82
CA ILE A 86 74.15 88.65 76.22
C ILE A 86 75.22 87.62 76.61
N GLY A 87 76.38 88.09 77.06
CA GLY A 87 77.48 87.22 77.49
C GLY A 87 77.14 86.42 78.75
N ALA A 88 77.93 85.37 79.01
CA ALA A 88 77.77 84.54 80.20
C ALA A 88 77.96 85.29 81.54
N ASP A 89 78.59 86.47 81.50
CA ASP A 89 78.75 87.41 82.62
C ASP A 89 77.53 88.34 82.81
N GLY A 90 76.51 88.23 81.96
CA GLY A 90 75.30 89.06 81.98
C GLY A 90 75.45 90.41 81.28
N LEU A 91 76.62 90.70 80.68
CA LEU A 91 76.82 91.93 79.91
C LEU A 91 76.22 91.78 78.51
N ARG A 92 75.48 92.80 78.06
CA ARG A 92 74.98 92.84 76.68
C ARG A 92 76.15 93.09 75.74
N LEU A 93 76.44 92.10 74.90
CA LEU A 93 77.52 92.13 73.93
C LEU A 93 77.06 92.69 72.58
N TYR A 94 75.77 92.58 72.27
CA TYR A 94 75.16 93.14 71.07
C TYR A 94 73.67 93.48 71.30
N PRO A 95 73.19 94.67 70.89
CA PRO A 95 73.97 95.89 70.67
C PRO A 95 74.39 96.51 72.02
N LEU A 96 75.64 96.99 72.09
CA LEU A 96 76.28 97.69 73.21
C LEU A 96 75.45 98.88 73.74
N LEU A 97 74.63 99.50 72.90
CA LEU A 97 73.64 100.51 73.28
C LEU A 97 72.24 99.97 72.98
N PRO A 98 71.28 100.11 73.91
CA PRO A 98 69.90 99.73 73.62
C PRO A 98 69.35 100.59 72.47
N PRO A 99 68.66 99.98 71.49
CA PRO A 99 68.04 100.75 70.41
C PRO A 99 67.01 101.73 70.97
N VAL A 100 66.95 102.94 70.40
CA VAL A 100 65.90 103.93 70.74
C VAL A 100 64.57 103.34 70.29
N ALA A 101 63.62 103.19 71.22
CA ALA A 101 62.32 102.60 70.92
C ALA A 101 61.57 103.46 69.88
N GLU A 102 61.64 103.08 68.60
CA GLU A 102 60.74 103.60 67.58
C GLU A 102 59.39 102.92 67.76
N GLY A 103 58.37 103.71 68.13
CA GLY A 103 57.02 103.28 68.46
C GLY A 103 56.21 102.71 67.29
N ARG A 104 56.70 101.68 66.60
CA ARG A 104 55.90 100.86 65.69
C ARG A 104 55.25 99.73 66.47
N SER A 105 53.95 99.88 66.73
CA SER A 105 53.09 98.80 67.24
C SER A 105 53.00 97.70 66.19
N VAL A 106 53.78 96.63 66.35
CA VAL A 106 53.72 95.44 65.49
C VAL A 106 52.90 94.37 66.22
N VAL A 107 51.83 93.91 65.58
CA VAL A 107 50.72 93.16 66.23
C VAL A 107 51.00 91.64 66.33
N ALA A 108 52.11 91.16 65.77
CA ALA A 108 52.46 89.73 65.77
C ALA A 108 53.98 89.52 65.89
N LEU A 109 54.55 90.04 66.98
CA LEU A 109 55.94 89.76 67.37
C LEU A 109 55.97 88.53 68.27
N GLU A 110 56.81 87.56 67.92
CA GLU A 110 57.05 86.36 68.73
C GLU A 110 58.52 86.28 69.11
N LYS A 111 58.82 85.96 70.37
CA LYS A 111 60.18 85.97 70.88
C LYS A 111 60.83 84.59 70.72
N ILE A 112 62.01 84.55 70.13
CA ILE A 112 62.90 83.38 70.07
C ILE A 112 64.11 83.64 70.95
N GLU A 113 64.35 82.75 71.90
CA GLU A 113 65.56 82.73 72.71
C GLU A 113 66.40 81.51 72.34
N HIS A 114 67.70 81.72 72.18
CA HIS A 114 68.65 80.72 71.73
C HIS A 114 69.94 80.84 72.54
N LEU A 115 70.46 79.72 73.05
CA LEU A 115 71.69 79.71 73.83
C LEU A 115 72.85 79.37 72.93
N ILE A 116 73.86 80.23 72.86
CA ILE A 116 75.10 80.00 72.11
C ILE A 116 76.05 79.18 72.98
N THR A 117 76.44 78.02 72.48
CA THR A 117 77.33 77.08 73.16
C THR A 117 78.58 76.79 72.35
N TRP A 118 79.68 76.47 73.03
CA TRP A 118 80.91 75.96 72.42
C TRP A 118 81.40 74.74 73.18
N GLU A 119 81.59 73.62 72.46
CA GLU A 119 81.96 72.32 73.04
C GLU A 119 81.10 71.93 74.26
N GLY A 120 79.80 72.28 74.22
CA GLY A 120 78.83 71.99 75.27
C GLY A 120 78.78 72.98 76.43
N ASN A 121 79.63 74.01 76.45
CA ASN A 121 79.59 75.06 77.47
C ASN A 121 78.89 76.33 76.95
N PRO A 122 77.97 76.94 77.73
CA PRO A 122 77.29 78.16 77.32
C PRO A 122 78.24 79.36 77.34
N VAL A 123 78.28 80.08 76.22
CA VAL A 123 79.16 81.25 76.01
C VAL A 123 78.36 82.56 76.05
N ALA A 124 77.15 82.56 75.47
CA ALA A 124 76.25 83.71 75.45
C ALA A 124 74.79 83.27 75.21
N GLY A 125 73.82 84.08 75.63
CA GLY A 125 72.42 83.97 75.21
C GLY A 125 72.14 84.92 74.04
N LEU A 126 71.45 84.44 73.02
CA LEU A 126 70.95 85.21 71.89
C LEU A 126 69.42 85.25 71.94
N SER A 127 68.83 86.44 71.92
CA SER A 127 67.38 86.64 71.95
C SER A 127 66.97 87.49 70.76
N MET A 128 65.84 87.15 70.12
CA MET A 128 65.34 87.85 68.93
C MET A 128 63.81 87.88 68.94
N GLN A 129 63.22 88.96 68.45
CA GLN A 129 61.79 88.98 68.12
C GLN A 129 61.58 88.81 66.62
N VAL A 130 60.64 87.96 66.26
CA VAL A 130 60.29 87.68 64.87
C VAL A 130 58.92 88.27 64.56
N ASN A 131 58.86 89.06 63.50
CA ASN A 131 57.61 89.56 62.95
C ASN A 131 57.10 88.62 61.85
N TRP A 132 55.93 88.01 62.07
CA TRP A 132 55.31 87.14 61.07
C TRP A 132 54.02 87.73 60.45
N SER A 133 53.69 88.99 60.71
CA SER A 133 52.41 89.60 60.30
C SER A 133 52.16 89.58 58.80
N GLU A 134 53.22 89.78 58.00
CA GLU A 134 53.12 89.76 56.54
C GLU A 134 52.84 88.35 56.02
N LYS A 135 53.52 87.34 56.59
CA LYS A 135 53.31 85.95 56.23
C LYS A 135 51.92 85.43 56.63
N ARG A 136 51.39 85.92 57.76
CA ARG A 136 50.00 85.70 58.16
C ARG A 136 49.01 86.27 57.13
N ALA A 137 49.22 87.51 56.69
CA ALA A 137 48.31 88.17 55.75
C ALA A 137 48.32 87.49 54.37
N GLU A 138 49.46 86.97 53.91
CA GLU A 138 49.57 86.16 52.70
C GLU A 138 48.71 84.89 52.80
N HIS A 139 48.88 84.11 53.87
CA HIS A 139 48.12 82.88 54.09
C HIS A 139 46.62 83.12 54.24
N VAL A 140 46.21 84.15 54.99
CA VAL A 140 44.80 84.52 55.12
C VAL A 140 44.17 84.87 53.76
N ARG A 141 44.90 85.60 52.89
CA ARG A 141 44.42 85.90 51.53
C ARG A 141 44.25 84.64 50.68
N PHE A 142 45.19 83.70 50.77
CA PHE A 142 45.09 82.42 50.07
C PHE A 142 43.86 81.63 50.53
N LEU A 143 43.60 81.59 51.84
CA LEU A 143 42.45 80.91 52.42
C LEU A 143 41.09 81.50 51.97
N TYR A 144 40.96 82.84 51.92
CA TYR A 144 39.75 83.48 51.39
C TYR A 144 39.53 83.23 49.90
N MET A 145 40.60 83.13 49.09
CA MET A 145 40.48 82.77 47.68
C MET A 145 39.92 81.34 47.52
N LEU A 146 40.39 80.42 48.35
CA LEU A 146 39.92 79.03 48.35
C LEU A 146 38.45 78.93 48.79
N GLU A 147 38.04 79.71 49.78
CA GLU A 147 36.62 79.84 50.18
C GLU A 147 35.74 80.36 49.04
N ALA A 148 36.15 81.43 48.35
CA ALA A 148 35.41 81.99 47.22
C ALA A 148 35.26 80.97 46.08
N LEU A 149 36.28 80.17 45.81
CA LEU A 149 36.21 79.08 44.84
C LEU A 149 35.21 78.00 45.27
N MET A 150 35.22 77.60 46.54
CA MET A 150 34.25 76.62 47.08
C MET A 150 32.81 77.12 46.97
N LEU A 151 32.55 78.42 47.22
CA LEU A 151 31.23 79.05 47.03
C LEU A 151 30.70 78.89 45.60
N VAL A 152 31.54 79.15 44.60
CA VAL A 152 31.15 79.04 43.20
C VAL A 152 30.85 77.58 42.82
N VAL A 153 31.74 76.66 43.21
CA VAL A 153 31.57 75.23 42.92
C VAL A 153 30.28 74.70 43.57
N PHE A 154 30.03 75.06 44.83
CA PHE A 154 28.83 74.61 45.52
C PHE A 154 27.54 75.21 44.93
N GLY A 155 27.57 76.48 44.51
CA GLY A 155 26.46 77.11 43.80
C GLY A 155 26.10 76.39 42.50
N LEU A 156 27.12 76.00 41.72
CA LEU A 156 26.93 75.21 40.49
C LEU A 156 26.35 73.81 40.78
N LEU A 157 26.81 73.15 41.84
CA LEU A 157 26.29 71.84 42.26
C LEU A 157 24.81 71.93 42.67
N ILE A 158 24.40 72.95 43.43
CA ILE A 158 22.98 73.16 43.76
C ILE A 158 22.16 73.40 42.49
N ALA A 159 22.64 74.24 41.57
CA ALA A 159 21.93 74.52 40.33
C ALA A 159 21.76 73.27 39.46
N ALA A 160 22.80 72.44 39.36
CA ALA A 160 22.78 71.15 38.67
C ALA A 160 21.79 70.18 39.34
N ALA A 161 21.83 70.06 40.67
CA ALA A 161 20.90 69.23 41.43
C ALA A 161 19.43 69.68 41.26
N ALA A 162 19.17 70.99 41.27
CA ALA A 162 17.83 71.53 41.05
C ALA A 162 17.32 71.27 39.62
N ALA A 163 18.18 71.40 38.60
CA ALA A 163 17.84 71.08 37.22
C ALA A 163 17.57 69.58 37.02
N TRP A 164 18.39 68.73 37.65
CA TRP A 164 18.24 67.28 37.65
C TRP A 164 16.90 66.87 38.28
N GLN A 165 16.58 67.40 39.46
CA GLN A 165 15.33 67.16 40.17
C GLN A 165 14.10 67.61 39.35
N GLN A 166 14.18 68.75 38.67
CA GLN A 166 13.09 69.25 37.84
C GLN A 166 12.76 68.31 36.68
N ARG A 167 13.79 67.72 36.07
CA ARG A 167 13.62 66.80 34.93
C ARG A 167 13.13 65.42 35.37
N LEU A 168 13.68 64.86 36.45
CA LEU A 168 13.39 63.49 36.86
C LEU A 168 12.11 63.35 37.69
N VAL A 169 11.79 64.31 38.57
CA VAL A 169 10.69 64.14 39.53
C VAL A 169 9.47 64.98 39.14
N ARG A 170 9.66 66.28 38.91
CA ARG A 170 8.52 67.20 38.85
C ARG A 170 7.71 67.10 37.56
N LEU A 171 8.39 67.06 36.41
CA LEU A 171 7.71 67.07 35.11
C LEU A 171 6.87 65.80 34.87
N PRO A 172 7.37 64.59 35.20
CA PRO A 172 6.57 63.37 35.09
C PRO A 172 5.30 63.39 35.96
N VAL A 173 5.40 63.82 37.23
CA VAL A 173 4.26 63.86 38.16
C VAL A 173 3.14 64.80 37.67
N LEU A 174 3.50 65.95 37.11
CA LEU A 174 2.50 66.88 36.56
C LEU A 174 1.76 66.30 35.34
N ARG A 175 2.48 65.61 34.45
CA ARG A 175 1.87 64.94 33.30
C ARG A 175 0.91 63.83 33.71
N LEU A 176 1.28 63.07 34.75
CA LEU A 176 0.42 62.02 35.29
C LEU A 176 -0.89 62.60 35.87
N ALA A 177 -0.80 63.73 36.58
CA ALA A 177 -1.98 64.42 37.11
C ALA A 177 -2.92 64.95 36.01
N GLU A 178 -2.36 65.49 34.93
CA GLU A 178 -3.13 65.95 33.77
C GLU A 178 -3.85 64.80 33.05
N ALA A 179 -3.15 63.69 32.83
CA ALA A 179 -3.75 62.49 32.25
C ALA A 179 -4.90 61.93 33.10
N SER A 180 -4.76 61.95 34.43
CA SER A 180 -5.84 61.55 35.35
C SER A 180 -7.10 62.40 35.22
N SER A 181 -6.97 63.72 35.05
CA SER A 181 -8.14 64.59 34.91
C SER A 181 -8.88 64.38 33.59
N ARG A 182 -8.17 64.01 32.51
CA ARG A 182 -8.79 63.75 31.20
C ARG A 182 -9.56 62.44 31.16
N VAL A 183 -9.01 61.39 31.78
CA VAL A 183 -9.70 60.10 31.92
C VAL A 183 -11.02 60.26 32.67
N ALA A 184 -11.08 61.13 33.68
CA ALA A 184 -12.31 61.37 34.45
C ALA A 184 -13.48 61.96 33.64
N VAL A 185 -13.21 62.61 32.50
CA VAL A 185 -14.25 63.16 31.60
C VAL A 185 -14.48 62.29 30.37
N GLY A 186 -13.95 61.06 30.34
CA GLY A 186 -14.11 60.11 29.24
C GLY A 186 -13.08 60.24 28.11
N ASP A 187 -12.07 61.10 28.23
CA ASP A 187 -10.95 61.18 27.28
C ASP A 187 -9.79 60.28 27.74
N PHE A 188 -9.71 59.08 27.18
CA PHE A 188 -8.67 58.10 27.49
C PHE A 188 -7.39 58.26 26.64
N SER A 189 -7.33 59.23 25.73
CA SER A 189 -6.23 59.40 24.75
C SER A 189 -5.02 60.17 25.29
N ALA A 190 -5.07 60.67 26.53
CA ALA A 190 -4.03 61.52 27.10
C ALA A 190 -2.64 60.82 27.16
N PRO A 191 -1.55 61.50 26.77
CA PRO A 191 -0.21 60.92 26.82
C PRO A 191 0.32 60.83 28.25
N LEU A 192 0.82 59.65 28.62
CA LEU A 192 1.46 59.42 29.92
C LEU A 192 2.95 59.78 29.89
N PRO A 193 3.55 60.16 31.03
CA PRO A 193 5.01 60.30 31.13
C PRO A 193 5.73 58.99 30.78
N ARG A 194 6.99 59.09 30.35
CA ARG A 194 7.77 57.89 30.04
C ARG A 194 8.06 57.12 31.33
N PRO A 195 7.91 55.79 31.33
CA PRO A 195 8.18 54.99 32.52
C PRO A 195 9.68 55.03 32.84
N SER A 196 9.97 55.34 34.10
CA SER A 196 11.29 55.23 34.74
C SER A 196 11.34 53.98 35.64
N ASP A 197 12.54 53.54 36.02
CA ASP A 197 12.71 52.43 36.98
C ASP A 197 12.73 52.93 38.43
N ASP A 198 11.79 53.82 38.75
CA ASP A 198 11.57 54.41 40.07
C ASP A 198 10.07 54.37 40.44
N GLU A 199 9.73 54.90 41.61
CA GLU A 199 8.35 54.91 42.13
C GLU A 199 7.39 55.70 41.22
N ILE A 200 7.89 56.69 40.49
CA ILE A 200 7.09 57.48 39.54
C ILE A 200 6.76 56.65 38.30
N GLY A 201 7.71 55.83 37.83
CA GLY A 201 7.45 54.88 36.77
C GLY A 201 6.49 53.78 37.18
N GLU A 202 6.55 53.29 38.43
CA GLU A 202 5.56 52.36 38.98
C GLU A 202 4.15 52.96 39.04
N LEU A 203 4.00 54.20 39.52
CA LEU A 203 2.74 54.95 39.49
C LEU A 203 2.21 55.12 38.07
N THR A 204 3.09 55.43 37.11
CA THR A 204 2.73 55.58 35.70
C THR A 204 2.23 54.26 35.12
N ARG A 205 2.92 53.14 35.37
CA ARG A 205 2.51 51.80 34.94
C ARG A 205 1.17 51.38 35.54
N THR A 206 0.96 51.66 36.83
CA THR A 206 -0.30 51.34 37.54
C THR A 206 -1.48 52.13 36.99
N PHE A 207 -1.30 53.44 36.78
CA PHE A 207 -2.33 54.29 36.20
C PHE A 207 -2.67 53.90 34.75
N ASP A 208 -1.66 53.54 33.95
CA ASP A 208 -1.87 53.03 32.60
C ASP A 208 -2.72 51.75 32.61
N GLY A 209 -2.42 50.82 33.53
CA GLY A 209 -3.20 49.60 33.72
C GLY A 209 -4.69 49.86 34.01
N MET A 210 -5.00 50.81 34.89
CA MET A 210 -6.38 51.22 35.19
C MET A 210 -7.08 51.83 33.95
N ARG A 211 -6.40 52.74 33.25
CA ARG A 211 -6.93 53.38 32.03
C ARG A 211 -7.26 52.35 30.96
N SER A 212 -6.34 51.41 30.72
CA SER A 212 -6.55 50.31 29.77
C SER A 212 -7.70 49.39 30.17
N ALA A 213 -7.89 49.12 31.47
CA ALA A 213 -9.02 48.33 31.95
C ALA A 213 -10.37 49.02 31.67
N LEU A 214 -10.48 50.33 31.91
CA LEU A 214 -11.71 51.09 31.61
C LEU A 214 -12.01 51.14 30.11
N LEU A 215 -10.99 51.35 29.27
CA LEU A 215 -11.14 51.29 27.82
C LEU A 215 -11.67 49.93 27.35
N ARG A 216 -11.13 48.83 27.90
CA ARG A 216 -11.60 47.48 27.59
C ARG A 216 -13.06 47.29 27.98
N ALA A 217 -13.45 47.66 29.21
CA ALA A 217 -14.83 47.52 29.66
C ALA A 217 -15.84 48.31 28.80
N HIS A 218 -15.47 49.51 28.35
CA HIS A 218 -16.33 50.31 27.47
C HIS A 218 -16.46 49.69 26.07
N ALA A 219 -15.35 49.22 25.51
CA ALA A 219 -15.35 48.51 24.23
C ALA A 219 -16.17 47.22 24.30
N GLU A 220 -15.99 46.42 25.35
CA GLU A 220 -16.76 45.18 25.60
C GLU A 220 -18.26 45.43 25.69
N LEU A 221 -18.69 46.54 26.34
CA LEU A 221 -20.11 46.89 26.43
C LEU A 221 -20.70 47.27 25.08
N GLN A 222 -20.00 48.08 24.28
CA GLN A 222 -20.46 48.46 22.94
C GLN A 222 -20.50 47.24 22.02
N GLU A 223 -19.45 46.43 22.04
CA GLU A 223 -19.38 45.19 21.29
C GLU A 223 -20.51 44.25 21.71
N SER A 224 -20.79 44.11 23.01
CA SER A 224 -21.91 43.30 23.49
C SER A 224 -23.26 43.83 23.00
N LYS A 225 -23.47 45.15 22.98
CA LYS A 225 -24.71 45.76 22.50
C LYS A 225 -24.90 45.53 21.00
N GLU A 226 -23.88 45.80 20.19
CA GLU A 226 -23.89 45.56 18.75
C GLU A 226 -24.11 44.07 18.45
N ARG A 227 -23.43 43.18 19.20
CA ARG A 227 -23.59 41.74 19.10
C ARG A 227 -25.04 41.32 19.36
N TYR A 228 -25.70 41.81 20.40
CA TYR A 228 -27.11 41.48 20.66
C TYR A 228 -28.06 42.00 19.58
N GLN A 229 -27.83 43.22 19.07
CA GLN A 229 -28.63 43.75 17.97
C GLN A 229 -28.48 42.92 16.69
N LEU A 230 -27.25 42.52 16.36
CA LEU A 230 -26.98 41.62 15.25
C LEU A 230 -27.62 40.24 15.45
N LEU A 231 -27.55 39.68 16.66
CA LEU A 231 -28.19 38.40 16.97
C LEU A 231 -29.71 38.45 16.79
N LEU A 232 -30.36 39.54 17.22
CA LEU A 232 -31.80 39.72 17.03
C LEU A 232 -32.15 39.94 15.55
N GLN A 233 -31.38 40.74 14.80
CA GLN A 233 -31.61 41.01 13.39
C GLN A 233 -31.40 39.77 12.49
N HIS A 234 -30.35 39.01 12.77
CA HIS A 234 -30.01 37.79 12.04
C HIS A 234 -30.64 36.52 12.62
N SER A 235 -31.60 36.65 13.54
CA SER A 235 -32.37 35.51 14.04
C SER A 235 -33.14 34.85 12.88
N PRO A 236 -33.14 33.51 12.77
CA PRO A 236 -33.90 32.79 11.75
C PRO A 236 -35.42 32.86 11.99
N ALA A 237 -35.84 33.21 13.21
CA ALA A 237 -37.22 33.47 13.57
C ALA A 237 -37.55 34.97 13.52
N GLY A 238 -38.77 35.29 13.15
CA GLY A 238 -39.32 36.63 13.23
C GLY A 238 -39.57 37.00 14.70
N ILE A 239 -38.82 37.96 15.23
CA ILE A 239 -38.96 38.43 16.61
C ILE A 239 -39.62 39.79 16.56
N PHE A 240 -40.66 39.97 17.38
CA PHE A 240 -41.30 41.26 17.58
C PHE A 240 -41.64 41.48 19.05
N HIS A 241 -41.66 42.75 19.45
CA HIS A 241 -42.09 43.18 20.77
C HIS A 241 -43.33 44.06 20.60
N TYR A 242 -44.32 43.86 21.47
CA TYR A 242 -45.55 44.63 21.49
C TYR A 242 -45.89 45.08 22.91
N GLY A 243 -46.48 46.27 23.03
CA GLY A 243 -46.90 46.83 24.31
C GLY A 243 -48.18 46.19 24.86
N SER A 244 -48.59 46.60 26.06
CA SER A 244 -49.87 46.22 26.68
C SER A 244 -51.11 46.65 25.87
N ASP A 245 -50.94 47.59 24.95
CA ASP A 245 -51.94 48.06 23.98
C ASP A 245 -52.02 47.18 22.72
N LEU A 246 -51.24 46.10 22.64
CA LEU A 246 -51.13 45.21 21.48
C LEU A 246 -50.58 45.91 20.22
N VAL A 247 -49.80 46.98 20.39
CA VAL A 247 -49.10 47.68 19.32
C VAL A 247 -47.65 47.21 19.24
N ILE A 248 -47.17 46.86 18.04
CA ILE A 248 -45.78 46.45 17.82
C ILE A 248 -44.84 47.65 17.99
N SER A 249 -43.90 47.59 18.93
CA SER A 249 -42.89 48.65 19.14
C SER A 249 -41.53 48.31 18.54
N TYR A 250 -41.27 47.04 18.25
CA TYR A 250 -40.04 46.57 17.59
C TYR A 250 -40.34 45.28 16.83
N CYS A 251 -39.70 45.11 15.67
CA CYS A 251 -39.58 43.81 15.01
C CYS A 251 -38.25 43.73 14.26
N ASN A 252 -37.75 42.51 14.06
CA ASN A 252 -36.56 42.26 13.26
C ASN A 252 -36.90 42.09 11.77
N ASP A 253 -35.88 42.13 10.91
CA ASP A 253 -36.05 41.98 9.46
C ASP A 253 -36.70 40.64 9.07
N ARG A 254 -36.42 39.58 9.84
CA ARG A 254 -36.98 38.25 9.59
C ARG A 254 -38.50 38.21 9.77
N PHE A 255 -39.04 38.89 10.77
CA PHE A 255 -40.49 39.00 10.96
C PHE A 255 -41.17 39.68 9.76
N ALA A 256 -40.55 40.73 9.25
CA ALA A 256 -41.01 41.43 8.05
C ALA A 256 -40.99 40.55 6.80
N GLN A 257 -39.92 39.75 6.63
CA GLN A 257 -39.80 38.78 5.54
C GLN A 257 -40.86 37.68 5.61
N ILE A 258 -41.07 37.07 6.79
CA ILE A 258 -42.06 36.00 6.96
C ILE A 258 -43.45 36.52 6.60
N LEU A 259 -43.80 37.74 6.99
CA LEU A 259 -45.11 38.33 6.67
C LEU A 259 -45.18 38.96 5.28
N SER A 260 -44.09 38.94 4.50
CA SER A 260 -43.97 39.63 3.20
C SER A 260 -44.44 41.09 3.26
N ALA A 261 -44.04 41.81 4.31
CA ALA A 261 -44.48 43.18 4.60
C ALA A 261 -43.29 44.06 4.98
N PRO A 262 -43.28 45.36 4.61
CA PRO A 262 -42.16 46.23 4.91
C PRO A 262 -42.16 46.66 6.38
N LEU A 263 -40.96 46.84 6.96
CA LEU A 263 -40.75 47.05 8.40
C LEU A 263 -41.48 48.29 8.94
N ASP A 264 -41.52 49.37 8.16
CA ASP A 264 -42.18 50.64 8.48
C ASP A 264 -43.70 50.52 8.63
N LYS A 265 -44.31 49.51 8.00
CA LYS A 265 -45.75 49.21 8.14
C LYS A 265 -46.06 48.23 9.27
N LEU A 266 -45.04 47.57 9.83
CA LEU A 266 -45.19 46.61 10.92
C LEU A 266 -44.97 47.25 12.28
N ILE A 267 -44.04 48.21 12.38
CA ILE A 267 -43.86 49.01 13.59
C ILE A 267 -45.05 49.97 13.74
N GLY A 268 -45.70 49.94 14.90
CA GLY A 268 -46.94 50.68 15.15
C GLY A 268 -48.21 49.95 14.70
N LEU A 269 -48.10 48.73 14.16
CA LEU A 269 -49.26 47.94 13.75
C LEU A 269 -50.06 47.48 14.97
N ASP A 270 -51.37 47.73 14.94
CA ASP A 270 -52.32 47.30 15.97
C ASP A 270 -52.75 45.85 15.71
N MET A 271 -52.36 44.95 16.62
CA MET A 271 -52.65 43.51 16.48
C MET A 271 -54.13 43.18 16.67
N HIS A 272 -54.98 44.09 17.16
CA HIS A 272 -56.44 43.85 17.23
C HIS A 272 -57.07 43.60 15.85
N GLN A 273 -56.39 44.00 14.78
CA GLN A 273 -56.84 43.82 13.40
C GLN A 273 -56.58 42.41 12.84
N VAL A 274 -55.95 41.52 13.61
CA VAL A 274 -55.71 40.12 13.22
C VAL A 274 -57.04 39.35 13.10
N ILE A 275 -57.24 38.68 11.96
CA ILE A 275 -58.48 37.96 11.63
C ILE A 275 -58.59 36.64 12.42
N ASP A 276 -57.48 35.91 12.62
CA ASP A 276 -57.50 34.64 13.36
C ASP A 276 -57.54 34.88 14.88
N GLN A 277 -58.68 34.57 15.49
CA GLN A 277 -58.91 34.71 16.94
C GLN A 277 -57.93 33.89 17.79
N ARG A 278 -57.37 32.81 17.25
CA ARG A 278 -56.40 31.96 17.97
C ARG A 278 -55.06 32.67 18.15
N VAL A 279 -54.66 33.49 17.17
CA VAL A 279 -53.46 34.33 17.25
C VAL A 279 -53.62 35.43 18.31
N LEU A 280 -54.78 36.09 18.33
CA LEU A 280 -55.10 37.09 19.36
C LEU A 280 -55.12 36.48 20.78
N THR A 281 -55.61 35.25 20.90
CA THR A 281 -55.62 34.52 22.16
C THR A 281 -54.20 34.26 22.66
N ALA A 282 -53.28 33.86 21.78
CA ALA A 282 -51.87 33.68 22.11
C ALA A 282 -51.20 35.00 22.57
N LEU A 283 -51.45 36.12 21.87
CA LEU A 283 -50.89 37.42 22.23
C LEU A 283 -51.37 37.92 23.60
N ARG A 284 -52.65 37.72 23.92
CA ARG A 284 -53.25 38.13 25.20
C ARG A 284 -52.78 37.28 26.37
N ALA A 285 -52.56 35.97 26.17
CA ALA A 285 -52.01 35.10 27.21
C ALA A 285 -50.68 35.63 27.77
N ALA A 286 -49.81 36.19 26.93
CA ALA A 286 -48.57 36.86 27.35
C ALA A 286 -48.81 38.11 28.19
N LEU A 287 -49.83 38.92 27.89
CA LEU A 287 -50.18 40.08 28.70
C LEU A 287 -50.73 39.66 30.09
N ASP A 288 -51.40 38.51 30.15
CA ASP A 288 -51.84 37.89 31.41
C ASP A 288 -50.70 37.19 32.17
N GLY A 289 -49.47 37.23 31.64
CA GLY A 289 -48.28 36.65 32.26
C GLY A 289 -48.05 35.17 31.97
N GLN A 290 -48.78 34.57 31.03
CA GLN A 290 -48.65 33.18 30.58
C GLN A 290 -48.00 33.07 29.20
N VAL A 291 -47.47 31.90 28.84
CA VAL A 291 -46.96 31.68 27.48
C VAL A 291 -48.13 31.39 26.53
N GLY A 292 -48.28 32.21 25.49
CA GLY A 292 -49.24 31.97 24.42
C GLY A 292 -48.62 31.23 23.26
N SER A 293 -49.36 30.31 22.63
CA SER A 293 -48.89 29.59 21.45
C SER A 293 -49.96 29.44 20.40
N TYR A 294 -49.58 29.56 19.13
CA TYR A 294 -50.41 29.29 17.97
C TYR A 294 -49.61 28.52 16.94
N GLU A 295 -50.23 27.53 16.31
CA GLU A 295 -49.66 26.83 15.17
C GLU A 295 -50.75 26.58 14.12
N GLY A 296 -50.47 26.95 12.88
CA GLY A 296 -51.35 26.69 11.75
C GLY A 296 -51.20 27.71 10.63
N GLU A 297 -52.09 27.62 9.65
CA GLU A 297 -52.11 28.57 8.55
C GLU A 297 -52.58 29.94 9.04
N TYR A 298 -51.79 30.96 8.75
CA TYR A 298 -52.06 32.35 9.09
C TYR A 298 -52.13 33.20 7.81
N ARG A 299 -53.04 34.16 7.81
CA ARG A 299 -53.16 35.14 6.73
C ARG A 299 -52.68 36.51 7.21
N SER A 300 -51.63 37.03 6.58
CA SER A 300 -51.07 38.34 6.90
C SER A 300 -52.07 39.45 6.60
N ILE A 301 -52.27 40.36 7.56
CA ILE A 301 -53.19 41.50 7.40
C ILE A 301 -52.63 42.49 6.36
N VAL A 302 -51.30 42.66 6.32
CA VAL A 302 -50.63 43.66 5.49
C VAL A 302 -50.48 43.19 4.05
N SER A 303 -50.07 41.94 3.83
CA SER A 303 -49.74 41.40 2.50
C SER A 303 -50.78 40.44 1.92
N GLN A 304 -51.76 39.99 2.72
CA GLN A 304 -52.79 38.99 2.35
C GLN A 304 -52.24 37.60 1.98
N SER A 305 -50.93 37.35 2.15
CA SER A 305 -50.35 36.02 1.94
C SER A 305 -50.81 35.03 3.00
N GLN A 306 -50.96 33.76 2.60
CA GLN A 306 -51.28 32.64 3.49
C GLN A 306 -50.03 31.80 3.69
N ILE A 307 -49.64 31.63 4.96
CA ILE A 307 -48.35 31.06 5.37
C ILE A 307 -48.60 30.18 6.59
N GLY A 308 -47.98 29.00 6.65
CA GLY A 308 -47.97 28.18 7.85
C GLY A 308 -47.03 28.80 8.88
N VAL A 309 -47.53 29.15 10.06
CA VAL A 309 -46.71 29.77 11.10
C VAL A 309 -46.88 29.09 12.45
N THR A 310 -45.79 29.04 13.21
CA THR A 310 -45.83 28.85 14.67
C THR A 310 -45.50 30.18 15.32
N LEU A 311 -46.38 30.64 16.21
CA LEU A 311 -46.20 31.85 17.01
C LEU A 311 -46.13 31.45 18.49
N ILE A 312 -45.08 31.90 19.18
CA ILE A 312 -44.93 31.80 20.64
C ILE A 312 -44.85 33.22 21.19
N CYS A 313 -45.62 33.52 22.24
CA CYS A 313 -45.66 34.83 22.88
C CYS A 313 -45.31 34.69 24.36
N GLU A 314 -44.23 35.36 24.77
CA GLU A 314 -43.71 35.35 26.14
C GLU A 314 -43.96 36.72 26.82
N PRO A 315 -44.29 36.77 28.12
CA PRO A 315 -44.48 38.02 28.85
C PRO A 315 -43.18 38.81 28.97
N PHE A 316 -43.20 40.09 28.59
CA PHE A 316 -42.08 41.01 28.81
C PHE A 316 -42.27 41.76 30.13
N ARG A 317 -41.28 41.69 31.02
CA ARG A 317 -41.32 42.28 32.36
C ARG A 317 -40.27 43.37 32.50
N ASP A 318 -40.62 44.44 33.20
CA ASP A 318 -39.66 45.47 33.61
C ASP A 318 -38.79 45.02 34.79
N PHE A 319 -37.85 45.87 35.24
CA PHE A 319 -36.98 45.59 36.39
C PHE A 319 -37.74 45.44 37.72
N ALA A 320 -39.01 45.89 37.79
CA ALA A 320 -39.88 45.70 38.94
C ALA A 320 -40.71 44.40 38.86
N GLY A 321 -40.58 43.64 37.76
CA GLY A 321 -41.27 42.38 37.54
C GLY A 321 -42.70 42.52 36.96
N GLN A 322 -43.14 43.73 36.66
CA GLN A 322 -44.46 44.00 36.09
C GLN A 322 -44.47 43.72 34.59
N VAL A 323 -45.53 43.06 34.10
CA VAL A 323 -45.70 42.81 32.66
C VAL A 323 -46.04 44.12 31.95
N THR A 324 -45.21 44.52 31.00
CA THR A 324 -45.36 45.77 30.22
C THR A 324 -45.69 45.52 28.75
N GLY A 325 -45.63 44.26 28.31
CA GLY A 325 -45.87 43.84 26.94
C GLY A 325 -45.59 42.36 26.75
N GLY A 326 -45.38 41.96 25.49
CA GLY A 326 -44.97 40.59 25.14
C GLY A 326 -43.91 40.58 24.04
N ILE A 327 -43.12 39.51 24.04
CA ILE A 327 -42.20 39.18 22.94
C ILE A 327 -42.82 38.04 22.16
N GLY A 328 -43.12 38.28 20.89
CA GLY A 328 -43.57 37.27 19.95
C GLY A 328 -42.43 36.73 19.11
N ILE A 329 -42.36 35.41 18.99
CA ILE A 329 -41.46 34.67 18.12
C ILE A 329 -42.30 33.93 17.10
N LEU A 330 -42.16 34.32 15.84
CA LEU A 330 -42.87 33.78 14.69
C LEU A 330 -41.89 32.96 13.83
N ALA A 331 -42.20 31.69 13.60
CA ALA A 331 -41.46 30.82 12.70
C ALA A 331 -42.34 30.46 11.49
N ASP A 332 -41.75 30.49 10.29
CA ASP A 332 -42.37 29.94 9.09
C ASP A 332 -42.22 28.41 9.11
N ILE A 333 -43.34 27.71 9.17
CA ILE A 333 -43.43 26.24 9.17
C ILE A 333 -44.12 25.73 7.90
N SER A 334 -44.29 26.56 6.87
CA SER A 334 -44.98 26.17 5.63
C SER A 334 -44.34 24.93 5.00
N GLU A 335 -43.00 24.90 4.94
CA GLU A 335 -42.25 23.76 4.44
C GLU A 335 -42.37 22.53 5.36
N ARG A 336 -42.40 22.74 6.68
CA ARG A 336 -42.58 21.64 7.65
C ARG A 336 -43.95 20.99 7.49
N MET A 337 -45.01 21.78 7.39
CA MET A 337 -46.38 21.29 7.17
C MET A 337 -46.47 20.50 5.85
N LEU A 338 -45.81 20.98 4.78
CA LEU A 338 -45.75 20.26 3.51
C LEU A 338 -45.00 18.91 3.66
N ARG A 339 -43.83 18.91 4.30
CA ARG A 339 -43.02 17.70 4.55
C ARG A 339 -43.74 16.69 5.45
N GLU A 340 -44.48 17.14 6.45
CA GLU A 340 -45.27 16.27 7.32
C GLU A 340 -46.41 15.60 6.56
N ALA A 341 -47.05 16.32 5.64
CA ALA A 341 -48.04 15.75 4.73
C ALA A 341 -47.41 14.73 3.77
N ASP A 342 -46.27 15.06 3.14
CA ASP A 342 -45.50 14.12 2.29
C ASP A 342 -45.10 12.86 3.08
N ALA A 343 -44.62 13.02 4.32
CA ALA A 343 -44.21 11.93 5.19
C ALA A 343 -45.40 11.05 5.65
N ALA A 344 -46.61 11.61 5.78
CA ALA A 344 -47.81 10.83 6.05
C ALA A 344 -48.15 9.92 4.86
N TYR A 345 -48.11 10.46 3.63
CA TYR A 345 -48.34 9.67 2.41
C TYR A 345 -47.26 8.60 2.20
N LEU A 346 -45.98 8.92 2.46
CA LEU A 346 -44.87 7.96 2.41
C LEU A 346 -45.01 6.85 3.46
N ARG A 347 -45.49 7.16 4.67
CA ARG A 347 -45.72 6.13 5.71
C ARG A 347 -46.83 5.16 5.30
N GLU A 348 -47.98 5.69 4.88
CA GLU A 348 -49.10 4.87 4.38
C GLU A 348 -48.65 4.02 3.18
N GLY A 349 -47.96 4.64 2.22
CA GLY A 349 -47.42 3.98 1.05
C GLY A 349 -46.36 2.92 1.36
N GLY A 350 -45.50 3.17 2.35
CA GLY A 350 -44.49 2.22 2.84
C GLY A 350 -45.11 1.01 3.52
N GLU A 351 -46.12 1.20 4.37
CA GLU A 351 -46.87 0.09 4.99
C GLU A 351 -47.58 -0.74 3.92
N LEU A 352 -48.21 -0.09 2.95
CA LEU A 352 -48.87 -0.76 1.84
C LEU A 352 -47.87 -1.52 0.95
N LYS A 353 -46.73 -0.92 0.63
CA LYS A 353 -45.63 -1.57 -0.10
C LYS A 353 -45.16 -2.82 0.62
N PHE A 354 -44.96 -2.75 1.94
CA PHE A 354 -44.54 -3.91 2.75
C PHE A 354 -45.56 -5.05 2.65
N ARG A 355 -46.86 -4.75 2.79
CA ARG A 355 -47.93 -5.76 2.67
C ARG A 355 -48.00 -6.35 1.25
N VAL A 356 -47.87 -5.51 0.22
CA VAL A 356 -47.83 -5.96 -1.18
C VAL A 356 -46.63 -6.87 -1.42
N ALA A 357 -45.43 -6.45 -0.99
CA ALA A 357 -44.22 -7.26 -1.12
C ALA A 357 -44.35 -8.61 -0.39
N ALA A 358 -44.95 -8.63 0.80
CA ALA A 358 -45.21 -9.86 1.55
C ALA A 358 -46.16 -10.80 0.79
N ALA A 359 -47.24 -10.29 0.21
CA ALA A 359 -48.16 -11.08 -0.62
C ALA A 359 -47.47 -11.64 -1.88
N LEU A 360 -46.58 -10.86 -2.49
CA LEU A 360 -45.79 -11.29 -3.66
C LEU A 360 -44.74 -12.37 -3.33
N GLN A 361 -44.30 -12.45 -2.08
CA GLN A 361 -43.29 -13.41 -1.62
C GLN A 361 -43.87 -14.66 -0.95
N GLU A 362 -45.18 -14.82 -0.92
CA GLU A 362 -45.85 -15.95 -0.26
C GLU A 362 -45.41 -17.30 -0.87
N ALA A 363 -44.74 -18.13 -0.07
CA ALA A 363 -44.17 -19.39 -0.55
C ALA A 363 -45.27 -20.42 -0.83
N GLY A 364 -45.14 -21.16 -1.94
CA GLY A 364 -46.10 -22.21 -2.32
C GLY A 364 -47.38 -21.71 -2.99
N VAL A 365 -47.55 -20.39 -3.16
CA VAL A 365 -48.69 -19.81 -3.87
C VAL A 365 -48.28 -19.45 -5.31
N PRO A 366 -49.06 -19.86 -6.33
CA PRO A 366 -48.85 -19.49 -7.72
C PRO A 366 -48.73 -17.97 -7.94
N LEU A 367 -47.91 -17.54 -8.92
CA LEU A 367 -47.62 -16.13 -9.17
C LEU A 367 -48.87 -15.30 -9.47
N ASP A 368 -49.79 -15.82 -10.27
CA ASP A 368 -51.09 -15.22 -10.58
C ASP A 368 -51.92 -14.94 -9.33
N GLN A 369 -51.98 -15.91 -8.39
CA GLN A 369 -52.69 -15.75 -7.13
C GLN A 369 -51.98 -14.75 -6.20
N ARG A 370 -50.64 -14.73 -6.17
CA ARG A 370 -49.86 -13.72 -5.42
C ARG A 370 -50.09 -12.31 -5.95
N LEU A 371 -50.16 -12.15 -7.27
CA LEU A 371 -50.48 -10.88 -7.93
C LEU A 371 -51.92 -10.44 -7.59
N ALA A 372 -52.89 -11.35 -7.62
CA ALA A 372 -54.28 -11.05 -7.23
C ALA A 372 -54.39 -10.60 -5.76
N ASN A 373 -53.68 -11.29 -4.85
CA ASN A 373 -53.61 -10.92 -3.43
C ASN A 373 -52.99 -9.51 -3.26
N ALA A 374 -51.89 -9.21 -3.97
CA ALA A 374 -51.26 -7.90 -3.98
C ALA A 374 -52.21 -6.78 -4.45
N LEU A 375 -52.99 -7.02 -5.52
CA LEU A 375 -53.98 -6.05 -6.02
C LEU A 375 -55.08 -5.77 -4.99
N SER A 376 -55.51 -6.79 -4.22
CA SER A 376 -56.55 -6.61 -3.19
C SER A 376 -56.16 -5.62 -2.10
N LEU A 377 -54.88 -5.56 -1.76
CA LEU A 377 -54.36 -4.68 -0.71
C LEU A 377 -54.46 -3.21 -1.10
N LEU A 378 -54.43 -2.89 -2.40
CA LEU A 378 -54.51 -1.51 -2.90
C LEU A 378 -55.85 -0.84 -2.60
N SER A 379 -56.92 -1.62 -2.37
CA SER A 379 -58.23 -1.11 -1.95
C SER A 379 -58.22 -0.40 -0.59
N ALA A 380 -57.23 -0.71 0.27
CA ALA A 380 -57.07 -0.10 1.58
C ALA A 380 -56.41 1.29 1.54
N MET A 381 -55.97 1.75 0.37
CA MET A 381 -55.32 3.04 0.19
C MET A 381 -56.30 4.21 0.34
N SER A 382 -55.88 5.25 1.06
CA SER A 382 -56.69 6.46 1.25
C SER A 382 -56.98 7.15 -0.09
N GLY A 383 -58.25 7.37 -0.39
CA GLY A 383 -58.72 7.99 -1.64
C GLY A 383 -59.10 7.00 -2.76
N VAL A 384 -58.76 5.71 -2.64
CA VAL A 384 -59.22 4.64 -3.55
C VAL A 384 -60.63 4.23 -3.14
N GLY A 385 -60.82 3.80 -1.89
CA GLY A 385 -62.12 3.38 -1.34
C GLY A 385 -62.50 1.96 -1.75
N ALA A 386 -63.24 1.24 -0.90
CA ALA A 386 -63.46 -0.22 -1.02
C ALA A 386 -64.22 -0.67 -2.30
N GLU A 387 -65.01 0.22 -2.91
CA GLU A 387 -65.75 -0.10 -4.15
C GLU A 387 -64.95 0.14 -5.44
N ARG A 388 -63.75 0.74 -5.34
CA ARG A 388 -62.89 1.03 -6.50
C ARG A 388 -61.83 -0.04 -6.70
N GLY A 389 -61.54 -0.34 -7.96
CA GLY A 389 -60.69 -1.45 -8.36
C GLY A 389 -59.25 -1.08 -8.67
N ALA A 390 -58.41 -2.11 -8.78
CA ALA A 390 -57.08 -2.04 -9.37
C ALA A 390 -56.99 -3.06 -10.51
N LYS A 391 -56.36 -2.68 -11.62
CA LYS A 391 -56.18 -3.51 -12.82
C LYS A 391 -54.70 -3.57 -13.17
N LEU A 392 -54.18 -4.78 -13.31
CA LEU A 392 -52.81 -5.05 -13.72
C LEU A 392 -52.82 -5.57 -15.15
N VAL A 393 -52.02 -4.97 -16.02
CA VAL A 393 -51.81 -5.42 -17.40
C VAL A 393 -50.32 -5.66 -17.58
N PHE A 394 -49.92 -6.88 -17.93
CA PHE A 394 -48.50 -7.25 -18.06
C PHE A 394 -48.31 -8.31 -19.13
N GLU A 395 -47.10 -8.49 -19.63
CA GLU A 395 -46.79 -9.58 -20.56
C GLU A 395 -46.35 -10.84 -19.80
N ASN A 396 -46.95 -11.98 -20.14
CA ASN A 396 -46.52 -13.27 -19.63
C ASN A 396 -45.16 -13.68 -20.24
N GLU A 397 -44.71 -14.89 -19.90
CA GLU A 397 -43.40 -15.42 -20.29
C GLU A 397 -43.33 -15.77 -21.79
N GLN A 398 -44.48 -15.87 -22.46
CA GLN A 398 -44.60 -16.15 -23.90
C GLN A 398 -44.78 -14.87 -24.74
N GLY A 399 -44.71 -13.69 -24.10
CA GLY A 399 -44.96 -12.40 -24.74
C GLY A 399 -46.43 -12.10 -25.00
N GLU A 400 -47.35 -12.86 -24.38
CA GLU A 400 -48.78 -12.59 -24.48
C GLU A 400 -49.23 -11.65 -23.37
N GLN A 401 -50.10 -10.70 -23.71
CA GLN A 401 -50.64 -9.74 -22.76
C GLN A 401 -51.67 -10.42 -21.84
N GLN A 402 -51.40 -10.38 -20.54
CA GLN A 402 -52.29 -10.84 -19.46
C GLN A 402 -52.91 -9.64 -18.74
N THR A 403 -54.10 -9.85 -18.19
CA THR A 403 -54.80 -8.84 -17.39
C THR A 403 -55.38 -9.47 -16.13
N LEU A 404 -55.01 -8.92 -14.97
CA LEU A 404 -55.57 -9.27 -13.67
C LEU A 404 -56.33 -8.05 -13.10
N HIS A 405 -57.38 -8.28 -12.33
CA HIS A 405 -58.15 -7.20 -11.73
C HIS A 405 -58.64 -7.58 -10.34
N HIS A 406 -58.80 -6.57 -9.49
CA HIS A 406 -59.46 -6.65 -8.20
C HIS A 406 -60.51 -5.54 -8.09
N GLY A 407 -61.68 -5.84 -7.52
CA GLY A 407 -62.82 -4.91 -7.48
C GLY A 407 -63.51 -4.73 -8.85
N LEU A 408 -64.35 -3.70 -8.98
CA LEU A 408 -64.89 -3.27 -10.27
C LEU A 408 -63.93 -2.25 -10.91
N PRO A 409 -63.13 -2.64 -11.94
CA PRO A 409 -62.27 -1.69 -12.64
C PRO A 409 -63.13 -0.70 -13.46
N LEU A 410 -63.04 0.58 -13.12
CA LEU A 410 -63.76 1.66 -13.78
C LEU A 410 -63.09 2.06 -15.12
N TRP A 411 -61.76 1.92 -15.21
CA TRP A 411 -61.04 2.14 -16.47
C TRP A 411 -61.14 0.94 -17.44
N GLN A 412 -61.94 1.10 -18.50
CA GLN A 412 -62.14 0.06 -19.51
C GLN A 412 -61.33 0.26 -20.80
N ARG A 413 -60.64 1.40 -20.97
CA ARG A 413 -59.82 1.67 -22.16
C ARG A 413 -58.44 0.98 -22.06
N PRO A 414 -57.71 0.84 -23.18
CA PRO A 414 -56.28 0.53 -23.14
C PRO A 414 -55.57 1.53 -22.23
N ALA A 415 -54.54 1.06 -21.51
CA ALA A 415 -53.72 1.96 -20.73
C ALA A 415 -53.00 2.94 -21.67
N PRO A 416 -52.81 4.21 -21.27
CA PRO A 416 -51.97 5.13 -22.02
C PRO A 416 -50.55 4.56 -22.15
N GLU A 417 -49.88 4.86 -23.26
CA GLU A 417 -48.45 4.55 -23.40
C GLU A 417 -47.67 5.34 -22.34
N LEU A 418 -47.11 4.62 -21.37
CA LEU A 418 -46.24 5.19 -20.35
C LEU A 418 -44.80 5.06 -20.81
N CYS A 419 -44.10 6.19 -20.96
CA CYS A 419 -42.67 6.20 -21.21
C CYS A 419 -41.91 6.37 -19.90
N GLY A 420 -41.09 5.37 -19.56
CA GLY A 420 -40.23 5.37 -18.38
C GLY A 420 -40.98 5.15 -17.06
N ASP A 421 -40.46 5.74 -15.99
CA ASP A 421 -40.86 5.45 -14.60
C ASP A 421 -41.98 6.35 -14.05
N ALA A 422 -42.55 7.22 -14.88
CA ALA A 422 -43.46 8.27 -14.42
C ALA A 422 -44.88 7.72 -14.17
N VAL A 423 -45.40 7.93 -12.95
CA VAL A 423 -46.81 7.68 -12.64
C VAL A 423 -47.66 8.80 -13.25
N GLN A 424 -48.63 8.45 -14.10
CA GLN A 424 -49.59 9.42 -14.63
C GLN A 424 -50.84 9.47 -13.76
N THR A 425 -51.36 10.69 -13.54
CA THR A 425 -52.57 10.92 -12.75
C THR A 425 -53.66 11.51 -13.63
N VAL A 426 -54.84 10.91 -13.63
CA VAL A 426 -56.04 11.47 -14.25
C VAL A 426 -56.93 12.00 -13.15
N ARG A 427 -57.04 13.34 -13.09
CA ARG A 427 -57.77 14.01 -11.99
C ARG A 427 -59.28 13.78 -12.03
N TYR A 428 -59.84 13.65 -13.22
CA TYR A 428 -61.27 13.50 -13.41
C TYR A 428 -61.53 12.67 -14.67
N CYS A 429 -62.26 11.56 -14.50
CA CYS A 429 -62.64 10.64 -15.55
C CYS A 429 -64.16 10.62 -15.69
N GLU A 430 -64.65 10.92 -16.90
CA GLU A 430 -66.07 10.94 -17.24
C GLU A 430 -66.57 9.60 -17.82
N LEU A 431 -65.71 8.58 -17.91
CA LEU A 431 -66.01 7.34 -18.63
C LEU A 431 -67.05 6.45 -17.93
N ALA A 432 -67.21 6.58 -16.62
CA ALA A 432 -68.17 5.80 -15.83
C ALA A 432 -68.68 6.62 -14.63
N ALA A 433 -69.93 6.38 -14.22
CA ALA A 433 -70.51 6.95 -13.00
C ALA A 433 -70.27 6.01 -11.80
N PRO A 434 -69.94 6.53 -10.60
CA PRO A 434 -69.74 7.93 -10.24
C PRO A 434 -68.41 8.52 -10.74
N PRO A 435 -68.27 9.87 -10.79
CA PRO A 435 -67.02 10.51 -11.16
C PRO A 435 -65.86 10.01 -10.30
N HIS A 436 -64.72 9.79 -10.92
CA HIS A 436 -63.55 9.16 -10.33
C HIS A 436 -62.26 9.71 -10.98
N GLY A 437 -61.10 9.36 -10.43
CA GLY A 437 -59.78 9.62 -10.99
C GLY A 437 -59.00 8.31 -11.16
N HIS A 438 -57.78 8.39 -11.69
CA HIS A 438 -56.90 7.22 -11.84
C HIS A 438 -55.43 7.54 -11.59
N TYR A 439 -54.71 6.56 -11.07
CA TYR A 439 -53.25 6.47 -11.20
C TYR A 439 -52.88 5.37 -12.22
N PHE A 440 -51.96 5.70 -13.11
CA PHE A 440 -51.31 4.74 -14.02
C PHE A 440 -49.86 4.61 -13.59
N VAL A 441 -49.50 3.43 -13.08
CA VAL A 441 -48.21 3.12 -12.49
C VAL A 441 -47.47 2.17 -13.43
N PRO A 442 -46.34 2.57 -14.02
CA PRO A 442 -45.54 1.68 -14.86
C PRO A 442 -44.90 0.57 -14.02
N LEU A 443 -44.86 -0.65 -14.56
CA LEU A 443 -44.17 -1.80 -13.96
C LEU A 443 -42.78 -1.89 -14.56
N THR A 444 -41.87 -1.05 -14.08
CA THR A 444 -40.50 -0.99 -14.59
C THR A 444 -39.51 -1.52 -13.55
N HIS A 445 -38.46 -2.19 -14.03
CA HIS A 445 -37.27 -2.48 -13.24
C HIS A 445 -36.04 -2.35 -14.15
N GLY A 446 -35.14 -1.42 -13.82
CA GLY A 446 -34.03 -1.05 -14.71
C GLY A 446 -34.55 -0.44 -16.02
N THR A 447 -34.20 -1.03 -17.16
CA THR A 447 -34.65 -0.58 -18.49
C THR A 447 -35.85 -1.36 -19.03
N GLU A 448 -36.32 -2.39 -18.32
CA GLU A 448 -37.42 -3.23 -18.78
C GLU A 448 -38.76 -2.69 -18.31
N HIS A 449 -39.71 -2.61 -19.24
CA HIS A 449 -41.11 -2.26 -18.98
C HIS A 449 -41.96 -3.53 -19.12
N LEU A 450 -42.52 -4.01 -18.01
CA LEU A 450 -43.22 -5.30 -17.95
C LEU A 450 -44.74 -5.15 -18.04
N GLY A 451 -45.26 -3.93 -17.91
CA GLY A 451 -46.69 -3.67 -17.89
C GLY A 451 -47.08 -2.39 -17.16
N VAL A 452 -48.34 -2.28 -16.81
CA VAL A 452 -48.94 -1.13 -16.13
C VAL A 452 -49.96 -1.57 -15.10
N LEU A 453 -49.89 -0.95 -13.92
CA LEU A 453 -50.88 -1.04 -12.86
C LEU A 453 -51.76 0.20 -12.89
N ILE A 454 -53.07 0.00 -12.94
CA ILE A 454 -54.10 1.04 -12.99
C ILE A 454 -54.87 0.99 -11.68
N ILE A 455 -54.99 2.12 -10.99
CA ILE A 455 -55.67 2.23 -9.69
C ILE A 455 -56.76 3.30 -9.80
N ASP A 456 -58.00 2.93 -9.49
CA ASP A 456 -59.14 3.84 -9.56
C ASP A 456 -59.30 4.63 -8.24
N THR A 457 -59.52 5.95 -8.32
CA THR A 457 -59.55 6.86 -7.16
C THR A 457 -60.79 7.75 -7.11
N ALA A 458 -60.94 8.53 -6.05
CA ALA A 458 -61.90 9.63 -6.00
C ALA A 458 -61.54 10.73 -7.00
N PRO A 459 -62.51 11.58 -7.41
CA PRO A 459 -62.21 12.79 -8.16
C PRO A 459 -61.13 13.62 -7.46
N ALA A 460 -60.24 14.20 -8.24
CA ALA A 460 -59.06 14.93 -7.78
C ALA A 460 -58.14 14.12 -6.83
N PRO A 461 -57.61 12.96 -7.27
CA PRO A 461 -56.54 12.27 -6.56
C PRO A 461 -55.40 13.24 -6.19
N PRO A 462 -54.84 13.14 -4.97
CA PRO A 462 -53.77 14.00 -4.54
C PRO A 462 -52.50 13.74 -5.39
N GLU A 463 -52.01 14.79 -6.05
CA GLU A 463 -50.72 14.78 -6.76
C GLU A 463 -49.60 15.18 -5.79
N ASN A 464 -49.44 14.38 -4.74
CA ASN A 464 -48.38 14.53 -3.75
C ASN A 464 -47.16 13.69 -4.15
N ALA A 465 -45.95 14.25 -4.01
CA ALA A 465 -44.70 13.56 -4.39
C ALA A 465 -44.53 12.22 -3.65
N GLY A 466 -44.82 12.18 -2.35
CA GLY A 466 -44.74 10.97 -1.53
C GLY A 466 -45.74 9.88 -1.94
N ARG A 467 -46.94 10.26 -2.39
CA ARG A 467 -47.94 9.32 -2.94
C ARG A 467 -47.45 8.71 -4.25
N ILE A 468 -46.95 9.53 -5.17
CA ILE A 468 -46.43 9.10 -6.47
C ILE A 468 -45.23 8.16 -6.28
N GLU A 469 -44.30 8.50 -5.41
CA GLU A 469 -43.13 7.67 -5.11
C GLU A 469 -43.52 6.32 -4.50
N SER A 470 -44.49 6.31 -3.59
CA SER A 470 -45.01 5.07 -2.99
C SER A 470 -45.65 4.16 -4.03
N LEU A 471 -46.44 4.73 -4.94
CA LEU A 471 -47.06 3.99 -6.04
C LEU A 471 -46.01 3.41 -6.99
N LYS A 472 -45.00 4.20 -7.35
CA LYS A 472 -43.86 3.71 -8.16
C LYS A 472 -43.17 2.53 -7.49
N ALA A 473 -42.91 2.61 -6.18
CA ALA A 473 -42.25 1.53 -5.44
C ALA A 473 -43.09 0.25 -5.34
N ILE A 474 -44.42 0.37 -5.33
CA ILE A 474 -45.34 -0.76 -5.42
C ILE A 474 -45.28 -1.39 -6.82
N GLY A 475 -45.30 -0.56 -7.88
CA GLY A 475 -45.15 -1.01 -9.26
C GLY A 475 -43.85 -1.78 -9.49
N GLU A 476 -42.73 -1.27 -8.95
CA GLU A 476 -41.43 -1.95 -9.01
C GLU A 476 -41.44 -3.29 -8.26
N SER A 477 -42.11 -3.37 -7.10
CA SER A 477 -42.20 -4.64 -6.35
C SER A 477 -42.94 -5.72 -7.15
N ILE A 478 -43.99 -5.34 -7.86
CA ILE A 478 -44.72 -6.22 -8.79
C ILE A 478 -43.84 -6.61 -9.98
N ALA A 479 -43.09 -5.66 -10.55
CA ALA A 479 -42.16 -5.92 -11.64
C ALA A 479 -41.08 -6.95 -11.26
N ILE A 480 -40.47 -6.82 -10.08
CA ILE A 480 -39.49 -7.78 -9.55
C ILE A 480 -40.11 -9.17 -9.38
N ALA A 481 -41.36 -9.27 -8.92
CA ALA A 481 -42.05 -10.56 -8.78
C ALA A 481 -42.27 -11.25 -10.13
N LEU A 482 -42.60 -10.49 -11.19
CA LEU A 482 -42.72 -10.99 -12.56
C LEU A 482 -41.37 -11.50 -13.10
N LEU A 483 -40.29 -10.74 -12.88
CA LEU A 483 -38.93 -11.15 -13.30
C LEU A 483 -38.44 -12.40 -12.58
N ASN A 484 -38.68 -12.49 -11.27
CA ASN A 484 -38.32 -13.68 -10.49
C ASN A 484 -39.06 -14.92 -10.98
N GLY A 485 -40.33 -14.78 -11.37
CA GLY A 485 -41.10 -15.85 -12.02
C GLY A 485 -40.38 -16.38 -13.27
N ARG A 486 -40.02 -15.48 -14.19
CA ARG A 486 -39.26 -15.80 -15.42
C ARG A 486 -37.92 -16.48 -15.10
N ALA A 487 -37.15 -15.94 -14.15
CA ALA A 487 -35.83 -16.45 -13.79
C ALA A 487 -35.87 -17.86 -13.17
N LEU A 488 -36.83 -18.14 -12.30
CA LEU A 488 -37.01 -19.45 -11.67
C LEU A 488 -37.26 -20.57 -12.70
N GLN A 489 -38.02 -20.27 -13.76
CA GLN A 489 -38.26 -21.23 -14.83
C GLN A 489 -37.01 -21.48 -15.69
N LEU A 490 -36.27 -20.43 -16.05
CA LEU A 490 -35.02 -20.55 -16.80
C LEU A 490 -33.99 -21.37 -16.03
N LEU A 491 -33.89 -21.16 -14.71
CA LEU A 491 -33.01 -21.93 -13.83
C LEU A 491 -33.39 -23.42 -13.80
N HIS A 492 -34.69 -23.72 -13.71
CA HIS A 492 -35.17 -25.10 -13.72
C HIS A 492 -34.81 -25.83 -15.03
N ALA A 493 -35.04 -25.18 -16.18
CA ALA A 493 -34.68 -25.72 -17.48
C ALA A 493 -33.16 -25.96 -17.61
N ALA A 494 -32.33 -25.02 -17.15
CA ALA A 494 -30.87 -25.16 -17.17
C ALA A 494 -30.37 -26.28 -16.27
N THR A 495 -30.99 -26.47 -15.11
CA THR A 495 -30.62 -27.54 -14.14
C THR A 495 -30.85 -28.92 -14.74
N VAL A 496 -32.00 -29.14 -15.39
CA VAL A 496 -32.31 -30.42 -16.05
C VAL A 496 -31.29 -30.74 -17.15
N GLN A 497 -30.87 -29.74 -17.93
CA GLN A 497 -29.85 -29.92 -18.96
C GLN A 497 -28.46 -30.24 -18.37
N ALA A 498 -28.09 -29.59 -17.26
CA ALA A 498 -26.83 -29.84 -16.57
C ALA A 498 -26.75 -31.24 -15.96
N GLU A 499 -27.85 -31.72 -15.37
CA GLU A 499 -27.93 -33.07 -14.81
C GLU A 499 -27.75 -34.16 -15.88
N ALA A 500 -28.39 -33.99 -17.05
CA ALA A 500 -28.23 -34.90 -18.18
C ALA A 500 -26.77 -34.98 -18.66
N ALA A 501 -26.08 -33.84 -18.77
CA ALA A 501 -24.68 -33.78 -19.14
C ALA A 501 -23.76 -34.45 -18.10
N ASN A 502 -24.04 -34.25 -16.82
CA ASN A 502 -23.24 -34.83 -15.73
C ASN A 502 -23.36 -36.37 -15.67
N GLN A 503 -24.54 -36.92 -15.95
CA GLN A 503 -24.75 -38.37 -16.04
C GLN A 503 -23.98 -39.01 -17.21
N ALA A 504 -23.94 -38.35 -18.37
CA ALA A 504 -23.17 -38.83 -19.52
C ALA A 504 -21.66 -38.88 -19.21
N LYS A 505 -21.13 -37.81 -18.58
CA LYS A 505 -19.72 -37.73 -18.14
C LYS A 505 -19.35 -38.83 -17.15
N SER A 506 -20.27 -39.16 -16.24
CA SER A 506 -20.05 -40.21 -15.24
C SER A 506 -19.93 -41.61 -15.87
N ARG A 507 -20.76 -41.90 -16.89
CA ARG A 507 -20.67 -43.19 -17.64
C ARG A 507 -19.38 -43.32 -18.43
N PHE A 508 -18.92 -42.22 -19.05
CA PHE A 508 -17.63 -42.18 -19.75
C PHE A 508 -16.47 -42.59 -18.85
N LEU A 509 -16.34 -41.98 -17.67
CA LEU A 509 -15.24 -42.24 -16.73
C LEU A 509 -15.23 -43.70 -16.23
N ALA A 510 -16.40 -44.29 -16.03
CA ALA A 510 -16.53 -45.68 -15.60
C ALA A 510 -15.99 -46.66 -16.66
N THR A 511 -16.33 -46.45 -17.93
CA THR A 511 -15.83 -47.27 -19.05
C THR A 511 -14.32 -47.12 -19.23
N MET A 512 -13.80 -45.88 -19.17
CA MET A 512 -12.35 -45.61 -19.30
C MET A 512 -11.54 -46.34 -18.23
N SER A 513 -12.04 -46.32 -16.99
CA SER A 513 -11.39 -47.00 -15.88
C SER A 513 -11.27 -48.51 -16.11
N HIS A 514 -12.25 -49.13 -16.76
CA HIS A 514 -12.25 -50.56 -17.04
C HIS A 514 -11.29 -50.93 -18.18
N GLU A 515 -11.29 -50.14 -19.24
CA GLU A 515 -10.43 -50.35 -20.42
C GLU A 515 -8.94 -50.06 -20.13
N ILE A 516 -8.63 -49.14 -19.21
CA ILE A 516 -7.25 -48.90 -18.74
C ILE A 516 -6.77 -50.02 -17.80
N ARG A 517 -7.64 -50.52 -16.92
CA ARG A 517 -7.28 -51.52 -15.90
C ARG A 517 -6.82 -52.84 -16.51
N THR A 518 -7.43 -53.25 -17.61
CA THR A 518 -7.17 -54.55 -18.25
C THR A 518 -5.72 -54.72 -18.77
N PRO A 519 -5.19 -53.85 -19.65
CA PRO A 519 -3.79 -53.94 -20.08
C PRO A 519 -2.81 -53.68 -18.93
N MET A 520 -3.15 -52.79 -17.99
CA MET A 520 -2.33 -52.52 -16.82
C MET A 520 -2.14 -53.75 -15.93
N ASN A 521 -3.20 -54.52 -15.70
CA ASN A 521 -3.11 -55.79 -14.96
C ASN A 521 -2.26 -56.82 -15.71
N GLY A 522 -2.31 -56.83 -17.04
CA GLY A 522 -1.44 -57.65 -17.88
C GLY A 522 0.05 -57.29 -17.72
N ILE A 523 0.37 -55.99 -17.74
CA ILE A 523 1.74 -55.49 -17.49
C ILE A 523 2.22 -55.90 -16.10
N LEU A 524 1.43 -55.60 -15.06
CA LEU A 524 1.79 -55.88 -13.68
C LEU A 524 1.94 -57.39 -13.42
N GLY A 525 1.04 -58.20 -13.96
CA GLY A 525 1.10 -59.66 -13.83
C GLY A 525 2.35 -60.25 -14.48
N MET A 526 2.65 -59.87 -15.72
CA MET A 526 3.83 -60.37 -16.43
C MET A 526 5.13 -59.84 -15.82
N ALA A 527 5.14 -58.59 -15.31
CA ALA A 527 6.28 -58.03 -14.58
C ALA A 527 6.54 -58.77 -13.27
N GLN A 528 5.48 -59.14 -12.52
CA GLN A 528 5.60 -59.99 -11.32
C GLN A 528 6.16 -61.37 -11.67
N MET A 529 5.73 -61.96 -12.79
CA MET A 529 6.28 -63.23 -13.25
C MET A 529 7.77 -63.12 -13.57
N LEU A 530 8.21 -62.05 -14.27
CA LEU A 530 9.63 -61.80 -14.58
C LEU A 530 10.54 -61.69 -13.35
N LEU A 531 9.98 -61.34 -12.18
CA LEU A 531 10.72 -61.23 -10.92
C LEU A 531 10.88 -62.58 -10.20
N MET A 532 10.24 -63.66 -10.66
CA MET A 532 10.35 -64.98 -10.04
C MET A 532 11.73 -65.63 -10.31
N PRO A 533 12.35 -66.30 -9.32
CA PRO A 533 13.60 -67.01 -9.51
C PRO A 533 13.42 -68.26 -10.41
N ASN A 534 14.41 -68.56 -11.27
CA ASN A 534 14.49 -69.73 -12.19
C ASN A 534 13.63 -69.68 -13.47
N LEU A 535 13.50 -68.52 -14.09
CA LEU A 535 12.79 -68.33 -15.36
C LEU A 535 13.58 -68.82 -16.59
N GLN A 536 12.97 -69.62 -17.47
CA GLN A 536 13.57 -70.02 -18.74
C GLN A 536 13.66 -68.85 -19.74
N ALA A 537 14.63 -68.90 -20.66
CA ALA A 537 14.87 -67.81 -21.62
C ALA A 537 13.65 -67.52 -22.53
N GLY A 538 12.92 -68.55 -22.95
CA GLY A 538 11.70 -68.40 -23.76
C GLY A 538 10.55 -67.73 -23.00
N GLU A 539 10.27 -68.19 -21.77
CA GLU A 539 9.22 -67.61 -20.92
C GLU A 539 9.51 -66.15 -20.54
N ARG A 540 10.78 -65.82 -20.31
CA ARG A 540 11.22 -64.44 -20.06
C ARG A 540 10.93 -63.54 -21.26
N GLN A 541 11.20 -64.04 -22.46
CA GLN A 541 10.95 -63.31 -23.70
C GLN A 541 9.44 -63.15 -23.96
N ASP A 542 8.62 -64.17 -23.66
CA ASP A 542 7.17 -64.12 -23.79
C ASP A 542 6.52 -63.16 -22.80
N TYR A 543 6.96 -63.14 -21.55
CA TYR A 543 6.49 -62.18 -20.54
C TYR A 543 6.90 -60.75 -20.89
N ALA A 544 8.16 -60.53 -21.30
CA ALA A 544 8.62 -59.23 -21.75
C ALA A 544 7.85 -58.76 -22.99
N ARG A 545 7.58 -59.66 -23.95
CA ARG A 545 6.76 -59.35 -25.12
C ARG A 545 5.33 -59.00 -24.72
N THR A 546 4.72 -59.73 -23.78
CA THR A 546 3.37 -59.47 -23.29
C THR A 546 3.28 -58.12 -22.56
N ILE A 547 4.29 -57.74 -21.78
CA ILE A 547 4.42 -56.40 -21.17
C ILE A 547 4.47 -55.33 -22.26
N LEU A 548 5.34 -55.51 -23.27
CA LEU A 548 5.48 -54.56 -24.36
C LEU A 548 4.17 -54.39 -25.14
N THR A 549 3.51 -55.48 -25.51
CA THR A 549 2.23 -55.44 -26.23
C THR A 549 1.11 -54.84 -25.38
N SER A 550 1.06 -55.14 -24.08
CA SER A 550 0.07 -54.55 -23.16
C SER A 550 0.32 -53.06 -22.92
N GLY A 551 1.59 -52.64 -22.83
CA GLY A 551 2.00 -51.24 -22.75
C GLY A 551 1.66 -50.45 -24.00
N GLN A 552 1.92 -51.02 -25.18
CA GLN A 552 1.55 -50.42 -26.47
C GLN A 552 0.02 -50.27 -26.61
N THR A 553 -0.75 -51.28 -26.17
CA THR A 553 -2.22 -51.23 -26.17
C THR A 553 -2.73 -50.12 -25.26
N LEU A 554 -2.18 -50.01 -24.05
CA LEU A 554 -2.54 -48.95 -23.10
C LEU A 554 -2.18 -47.56 -23.64
N LEU A 555 -1.00 -47.41 -24.26
CA LEU A 555 -0.56 -46.13 -24.84
C LEU A 555 -1.46 -45.71 -26.01
N SER A 556 -1.85 -46.65 -26.88
CA SER A 556 -2.82 -46.39 -27.95
C SER A 556 -4.16 -45.92 -27.38
N LEU A 557 -4.65 -46.59 -26.33
CA LEU A 557 -5.92 -46.25 -25.70
C LEU A 557 -5.87 -44.87 -25.03
N LEU A 558 -4.78 -44.53 -24.36
CA LEU A 558 -4.58 -43.20 -23.78
C LEU A 558 -4.53 -42.12 -24.87
N ASN A 559 -3.82 -42.38 -25.97
CA ASN A 559 -3.76 -41.46 -27.10
C ASN A 559 -5.13 -41.27 -27.76
N ASP A 560 -5.92 -42.34 -27.92
CA ASP A 560 -7.29 -42.28 -28.45
C ASP A 560 -8.22 -41.43 -27.56
N ILE A 561 -8.09 -41.53 -26.23
CA ILE A 561 -8.83 -40.69 -25.26
C ILE A 561 -8.41 -39.23 -25.34
N LEU A 562 -7.10 -38.98 -25.46
CA LEU A 562 -6.55 -37.64 -25.61
C LEU A 562 -6.99 -37.01 -26.93
N ASP A 563 -6.96 -37.76 -28.02
CA ASP A 563 -7.45 -37.32 -29.32
C ASP A 563 -8.94 -36.97 -29.23
N LEU A 564 -9.79 -37.84 -28.65
CA LEU A 564 -11.22 -37.53 -28.43
C LEU A 564 -11.42 -36.26 -27.59
N SER A 565 -10.63 -36.09 -26.52
CA SER A 565 -10.68 -34.89 -25.67
C SER A 565 -10.26 -33.63 -26.43
N LYS A 566 -9.25 -33.72 -27.30
CA LYS A 566 -8.81 -32.62 -28.17
C LYS A 566 -9.86 -32.30 -29.23
N VAL A 567 -10.55 -33.30 -29.79
CA VAL A 567 -11.70 -33.12 -30.70
C VAL A 567 -12.79 -32.31 -30.01
N GLU A 568 -13.27 -32.76 -28.84
CA GLU A 568 -14.41 -32.13 -28.13
C GLU A 568 -14.09 -30.68 -27.72
N ALA A 569 -12.82 -30.41 -27.41
CA ALA A 569 -12.34 -29.06 -27.12
C ALA A 569 -12.12 -28.19 -28.38
N GLY A 570 -12.26 -28.75 -29.58
CA GLY A 570 -11.97 -28.05 -30.85
C GLY A 570 -10.49 -27.70 -31.05
N LYS A 571 -9.57 -28.43 -30.39
CA LYS A 571 -8.13 -28.11 -30.32
C LYS A 571 -7.25 -28.96 -31.25
N ILE A 572 -7.82 -29.73 -32.17
CA ILE A 572 -7.03 -30.50 -33.14
C ILE A 572 -6.54 -29.57 -34.26
N GLN A 573 -5.22 -29.53 -34.44
CA GLN A 573 -4.57 -28.92 -35.59
C GLN A 573 -4.17 -30.03 -36.57
N LEU A 574 -4.42 -29.84 -37.87
CA LEU A 574 -4.01 -30.76 -38.93
C LEU A 574 -2.64 -30.35 -39.46
N ASP A 575 -1.71 -31.29 -39.59
CA ASP A 575 -0.41 -31.02 -40.22
C ASP A 575 -0.40 -31.51 -41.66
N ALA A 576 -0.45 -30.57 -42.61
CA ALA A 576 -0.62 -30.90 -44.02
C ALA A 576 0.72 -31.32 -44.67
N THR A 577 0.88 -32.62 -44.94
CA THR A 577 2.08 -33.20 -45.56
C THR A 577 1.83 -33.66 -47.00
N VAL A 578 2.86 -33.64 -47.84
CA VAL A 578 2.76 -34.18 -49.21
C VAL A 578 2.90 -35.70 -49.16
N PHE A 579 1.91 -36.43 -49.69
CA PHE A 579 1.91 -37.90 -49.73
C PHE A 579 1.39 -38.45 -51.06
N GLU A 580 1.71 -39.71 -51.34
CA GLU A 580 1.22 -40.47 -52.49
C GLU A 580 0.26 -41.58 -52.01
N PRO A 581 -1.02 -41.58 -52.43
CA PRO A 581 -2.00 -42.55 -51.95
C PRO A 581 -1.63 -44.01 -52.26
N ALA A 582 -1.04 -44.27 -53.43
CA ALA A 582 -0.58 -45.60 -53.81
C ALA A 582 0.49 -46.14 -52.84
N GLN A 583 1.42 -45.29 -52.40
CA GLN A 583 2.42 -45.65 -51.41
C GLN A 583 1.77 -45.92 -50.04
N LEU A 584 0.83 -45.08 -49.62
CA LEU A 584 0.11 -45.26 -48.36
C LEU A 584 -0.68 -46.59 -48.32
N MET A 585 -1.31 -46.99 -49.44
CA MET A 585 -1.99 -48.27 -49.58
C MET A 585 -1.02 -49.44 -49.48
N HIS A 586 0.12 -49.36 -50.18
CA HIS A 586 1.15 -50.39 -50.14
C HIS A 586 1.77 -50.54 -48.73
N GLU A 587 2.06 -49.45 -48.05
CA GLU A 587 2.53 -49.44 -46.65
C GLU A 587 1.52 -50.10 -45.71
N SER A 588 0.23 -49.79 -45.89
CA SER A 588 -0.85 -50.40 -45.10
C SER A 588 -0.93 -51.91 -45.33
N GLN A 589 -0.84 -52.36 -46.58
CA GLN A 589 -0.82 -53.79 -46.90
C GLN A 589 0.41 -54.50 -46.31
N ALA A 590 1.59 -53.89 -46.40
CA ALA A 590 2.83 -54.46 -45.88
C ALA A 590 2.78 -54.64 -44.35
N LEU A 591 2.25 -53.66 -43.62
CA LEU A 591 2.17 -53.69 -42.18
C LEU A 591 1.22 -54.78 -41.66
N PHE A 592 0.03 -54.93 -42.28
CA PHE A 592 -0.98 -55.89 -41.83
C PHE A 592 -0.86 -57.27 -42.51
N GLY A 593 0.04 -57.42 -43.48
CA GLY A 593 0.18 -58.64 -44.27
C GLY A 593 0.63 -59.86 -43.45
N GLU A 594 1.43 -59.68 -42.40
CA GLU A 594 1.77 -60.79 -41.48
C GLU A 594 0.56 -61.21 -40.64
N SER A 595 -0.15 -60.26 -40.03
CA SER A 595 -1.37 -60.52 -39.24
C SER A 595 -2.46 -61.20 -40.04
N ALA A 596 -2.66 -60.80 -41.30
CA ALA A 596 -3.60 -61.46 -42.22
C ALA A 596 -3.16 -62.89 -42.56
N ARG A 597 -1.86 -63.10 -42.87
CA ARG A 597 -1.32 -64.45 -43.17
C ARG A 597 -1.40 -65.40 -41.99
N GLN A 598 -1.16 -64.94 -40.77
CA GLN A 598 -1.31 -65.74 -39.55
C GLN A 598 -2.76 -66.24 -39.36
N LYS A 599 -3.75 -65.45 -39.80
CA LYS A 599 -5.17 -65.86 -39.82
C LYS A 599 -5.60 -66.60 -41.10
N GLY A 600 -4.72 -66.74 -42.09
CA GLY A 600 -5.05 -67.34 -43.39
C GLY A 600 -5.99 -66.50 -44.24
N LEU A 601 -5.98 -65.17 -44.09
CA LEU A 601 -6.78 -64.22 -44.87
C LEU A 601 -6.00 -63.69 -46.07
N GLY A 602 -6.68 -63.46 -47.21
CA GLY A 602 -6.15 -62.68 -48.31
C GLY A 602 -6.19 -61.18 -47.98
N LEU A 603 -5.11 -60.45 -48.25
CA LEU A 603 -5.04 -59.00 -48.09
C LEU A 603 -4.54 -58.35 -49.37
N GLU A 604 -5.40 -57.57 -50.01
CA GLU A 604 -5.12 -56.88 -51.27
C GLU A 604 -5.27 -55.38 -51.09
N SER A 605 -4.46 -54.60 -51.82
CA SER A 605 -4.61 -53.15 -51.87
C SER A 605 -4.69 -52.64 -53.30
N SER A 606 -5.47 -51.58 -53.54
CA SER A 606 -5.60 -50.95 -54.85
C SER A 606 -5.71 -49.41 -54.75
N TRP A 607 -5.20 -48.72 -55.76
CA TRP A 607 -5.36 -47.27 -55.94
C TRP A 607 -6.06 -47.00 -57.27
N ARG A 608 -7.18 -46.28 -57.22
CA ARG A 608 -7.98 -45.84 -58.37
C ARG A 608 -7.92 -44.32 -58.51
N GLY A 609 -6.83 -43.83 -59.10
CA GLY A 609 -6.65 -42.41 -59.44
C GLY A 609 -5.47 -42.23 -60.39
N PRO A 610 -5.07 -40.98 -60.68
CA PRO A 610 -3.95 -40.72 -61.57
C PRO A 610 -2.65 -41.32 -61.01
N ALA A 611 -1.83 -41.92 -61.89
CA ALA A 611 -0.58 -42.53 -61.49
C ALA A 611 0.43 -41.47 -61.03
N SER A 612 1.14 -41.72 -59.91
CA SER A 612 2.14 -40.81 -59.34
C SER A 612 1.61 -39.43 -58.90
N GLN A 613 0.29 -39.26 -58.76
CA GLN A 613 -0.29 -38.02 -58.26
C GLN A 613 -0.09 -37.91 -56.75
N ARG A 614 0.37 -36.73 -56.31
CA ARG A 614 0.61 -36.41 -54.90
C ARG A 614 -0.45 -35.44 -54.38
N TYR A 615 -0.77 -35.58 -53.10
CA TYR A 615 -1.76 -34.74 -52.44
C TYR A 615 -1.21 -34.18 -51.14
N LEU A 616 -1.78 -33.07 -50.69
CA LEU A 616 -1.45 -32.38 -49.46
C LEU A 616 -2.56 -32.64 -48.43
N ALA A 617 -2.25 -33.45 -47.41
CA ALA A 617 -3.11 -33.72 -46.26
C ALA A 617 -2.29 -34.30 -45.10
N ASP A 618 -2.91 -34.43 -43.93
CA ASP A 618 -2.28 -35.07 -42.77
C ASP A 618 -2.15 -36.58 -42.99
N SER A 619 -0.98 -37.00 -43.47
CA SER A 619 -0.71 -38.40 -43.81
C SER A 619 -0.67 -39.31 -42.58
N HIS A 620 -0.31 -38.77 -41.42
CA HIS A 620 -0.27 -39.52 -40.17
C HIS A 620 -1.69 -39.83 -39.68
N ARG A 621 -2.59 -38.84 -39.70
CA ARG A 621 -4.01 -39.03 -39.35
C ARG A 621 -4.72 -39.91 -40.36
N LEU A 622 -4.41 -39.79 -41.65
CA LEU A 622 -4.94 -40.71 -42.67
C LEU A 622 -4.52 -42.16 -42.41
N ARG A 623 -3.24 -42.37 -42.09
CA ARG A 623 -2.72 -43.69 -41.71
C ARG A 623 -3.46 -44.24 -40.49
N GLN A 624 -3.68 -43.42 -39.46
CA GLN A 624 -4.46 -43.79 -38.27
C GLN A 624 -5.88 -44.23 -38.64
N MET A 625 -6.56 -43.47 -39.52
CA MET A 625 -7.91 -43.80 -39.96
C MET A 625 -7.97 -45.12 -40.75
N ILE A 626 -7.05 -45.32 -41.69
CA ILE A 626 -6.94 -46.56 -42.48
C ILE A 626 -6.63 -47.74 -41.56
N PHE A 627 -5.68 -47.59 -40.64
CA PHE A 627 -5.27 -48.66 -39.73
C PHE A 627 -6.42 -49.10 -38.81
N ASN A 628 -7.25 -48.15 -38.36
CA ASN A 628 -8.45 -48.47 -37.58
C ASN A 628 -9.46 -49.29 -38.40
N LEU A 629 -9.65 -48.97 -39.68
CA LEU A 629 -10.56 -49.73 -40.55
C LEU A 629 -10.00 -51.13 -40.89
N VAL A 630 -8.72 -51.22 -41.27
CA VAL A 630 -8.05 -52.49 -41.62
C VAL A 630 -7.95 -53.41 -40.40
N GLY A 631 -7.63 -52.87 -39.23
CA GLY A 631 -7.60 -53.61 -37.98
C GLY A 631 -8.95 -54.23 -37.64
N ASN A 632 -10.04 -53.48 -37.82
CA ASN A 632 -11.40 -54.00 -37.65
C ASN A 632 -11.72 -55.09 -38.68
N ALA A 633 -11.40 -54.89 -39.96
CA ALA A 633 -11.65 -55.88 -41.01
C ALA A 633 -10.97 -57.23 -40.75
N ILE A 634 -9.68 -57.23 -40.38
CA ILE A 634 -8.92 -58.44 -40.03
C ILE A 634 -9.44 -59.08 -38.74
N LYS A 635 -9.91 -58.26 -37.80
CA LYS A 635 -10.47 -58.74 -36.53
C LYS A 635 -11.78 -59.49 -36.74
N PHE A 636 -12.69 -58.98 -37.57
CA PHE A 636 -14.04 -59.53 -37.76
C PHE A 636 -14.17 -60.52 -38.92
N THR A 637 -13.10 -60.73 -39.70
CA THR A 637 -13.04 -61.77 -40.73
C THR A 637 -12.31 -63.01 -40.23
N ALA A 638 -13.00 -64.14 -40.16
CA ALA A 638 -12.41 -65.41 -39.72
C ALA A 638 -11.73 -66.17 -40.88
N LYS A 639 -12.34 -66.17 -42.07
CA LYS A 639 -11.83 -66.73 -43.33
C LYS A 639 -12.34 -65.88 -44.49
N GLY A 640 -11.52 -65.67 -45.51
CA GLY A 640 -11.87 -64.85 -46.67
C GLY A 640 -10.80 -63.81 -46.98
N ASN A 641 -11.22 -62.69 -47.56
CA ASN A 641 -10.34 -61.62 -48.03
C ASN A 641 -10.73 -60.27 -47.41
N VAL A 642 -9.72 -59.42 -47.26
CA VAL A 642 -9.84 -58.00 -46.91
C VAL A 642 -9.22 -57.21 -48.07
N HIS A 643 -9.99 -56.26 -48.61
CA HIS A 643 -9.56 -55.39 -49.70
C HIS A 643 -9.46 -53.95 -49.21
N ILE A 644 -8.28 -53.35 -49.34
CA ILE A 644 -8.01 -51.95 -49.02
C ILE A 644 -8.01 -51.17 -50.33
N GLU A 645 -8.78 -50.11 -50.41
CA GLU A 645 -8.92 -49.35 -51.64
C GLU A 645 -8.90 -47.86 -51.36
N ALA A 646 -8.14 -47.12 -52.17
CA ALA A 646 -8.21 -45.68 -52.21
C ALA A 646 -8.58 -45.22 -53.63
N ALA A 647 -9.44 -44.21 -53.74
CA ALA A 647 -9.90 -43.68 -55.02
C ALA A 647 -10.00 -42.16 -55.00
N GLU A 648 -9.67 -41.51 -56.13
CA GLU A 648 -10.05 -40.13 -56.37
C GLU A 648 -11.49 -40.11 -56.90
N VAL A 649 -12.44 -39.58 -56.10
CA VAL A 649 -13.87 -39.59 -56.43
C VAL A 649 -14.37 -38.23 -56.92
N GLY A 650 -13.59 -37.16 -56.74
CA GLY A 650 -13.88 -35.83 -57.26
C GLY A 650 -12.64 -34.94 -57.25
N ASN A 651 -12.56 -34.01 -58.20
CA ASN A 651 -11.40 -33.13 -58.38
C ASN A 651 -11.86 -31.77 -58.94
N ASP A 652 -11.56 -30.70 -58.21
CA ASP A 652 -11.91 -29.32 -58.59
C ASP A 652 -10.73 -28.52 -59.18
N GLY A 653 -9.59 -29.18 -59.42
CA GLY A 653 -8.35 -28.59 -59.94
C GLY A 653 -7.41 -28.04 -58.87
N THR A 654 -7.92 -27.73 -57.67
CA THR A 654 -7.12 -27.24 -56.53
C THR A 654 -7.08 -28.23 -55.37
N ALA A 655 -8.18 -28.97 -55.17
CA ALA A 655 -8.33 -30.02 -54.20
C ALA A 655 -9.08 -31.21 -54.82
N ALA A 656 -8.74 -32.40 -54.35
CA ALA A 656 -9.42 -33.64 -54.67
C ALA A 656 -10.16 -34.17 -53.44
N VAL A 657 -11.29 -34.82 -53.67
CA VAL A 657 -11.96 -35.67 -52.69
C VAL A 657 -11.44 -37.07 -52.88
N LEU A 658 -10.78 -37.59 -51.85
CA LEU A 658 -10.23 -38.94 -51.83
C LEU A 658 -11.13 -39.83 -50.97
N GLU A 659 -11.59 -40.94 -51.53
CA GLU A 659 -12.26 -42.01 -50.79
C GLU A 659 -11.22 -43.05 -50.38
N PHE A 660 -11.23 -43.42 -49.11
CA PHE A 660 -10.50 -44.58 -48.60
C PHE A 660 -11.52 -45.57 -48.06
N SER A 661 -11.46 -46.82 -48.52
CA SER A 661 -12.38 -47.87 -48.13
C SER A 661 -11.67 -49.17 -47.79
N VAL A 662 -12.26 -49.91 -46.86
CA VAL A 662 -11.84 -51.26 -46.48
C VAL A 662 -13.05 -52.16 -46.56
N THR A 663 -12.97 -53.18 -47.40
CA THR A 663 -14.02 -54.18 -47.59
C THR A 663 -13.57 -55.51 -47.02
N ASP A 664 -14.38 -56.07 -46.14
CA ASP A 664 -14.15 -57.37 -45.50
C ASP A 664 -15.26 -58.37 -45.87
N THR A 665 -14.95 -59.66 -45.78
CA THR A 665 -15.89 -60.76 -46.05
C THR A 665 -16.34 -61.46 -44.77
N GLY A 666 -16.30 -60.74 -43.65
CA GLY A 666 -16.59 -61.23 -42.31
C GLY A 666 -18.08 -61.30 -41.96
N ILE A 667 -18.38 -61.17 -40.68
CA ILE A 667 -19.72 -61.44 -40.12
C ILE A 667 -20.82 -60.45 -40.55
N GLY A 668 -20.47 -59.27 -41.06
CA GLY A 668 -21.43 -58.19 -41.35
C GLY A 668 -22.12 -57.62 -40.11
N ILE A 669 -22.92 -56.56 -40.28
CA ILE A 669 -23.54 -55.77 -39.21
C ILE A 669 -25.05 -55.59 -39.48
N PRO A 670 -25.93 -55.85 -38.49
CA PRO A 670 -27.37 -55.61 -38.62
C PRO A 670 -27.74 -54.12 -38.76
N ALA A 671 -28.82 -53.83 -39.50
CA ALA A 671 -29.26 -52.46 -39.81
C ALA A 671 -29.53 -51.60 -38.56
N GLU A 672 -30.06 -52.18 -37.49
CA GLU A 672 -30.36 -51.50 -36.22
C GLU A 672 -29.10 -51.02 -35.46
N GLN A 673 -27.93 -51.59 -35.78
CA GLN A 673 -26.67 -51.25 -35.14
C GLN A 673 -25.87 -50.20 -35.92
N LEU A 674 -26.17 -50.00 -37.22
CA LEU A 674 -25.44 -49.09 -38.11
C LEU A 674 -25.46 -47.63 -37.60
N GLU A 675 -26.60 -47.15 -37.09
CA GLU A 675 -26.72 -45.78 -36.57
C GLU A 675 -25.86 -45.51 -35.32
N ARG A 676 -25.50 -46.57 -34.59
CA ARG A 676 -24.78 -46.48 -33.32
C ARG A 676 -23.28 -46.61 -33.50
N LEU A 677 -22.76 -47.21 -34.58
CA LEU A 677 -21.34 -47.55 -34.79
C LEU A 677 -20.35 -46.39 -34.63
N TYR A 678 -20.77 -45.18 -34.99
CA TYR A 678 -19.91 -43.99 -34.89
C TYR A 678 -20.12 -43.18 -33.60
N GLN A 679 -20.97 -43.66 -32.68
CA GLN A 679 -21.05 -43.11 -31.34
C GLN A 679 -19.86 -43.63 -30.52
N PRO A 680 -19.14 -42.75 -29.79
CA PRO A 680 -18.05 -43.17 -28.91
C PRO A 680 -18.54 -44.26 -27.95
N PHE A 681 -17.76 -45.32 -27.79
CA PHE A 681 -18.05 -46.44 -26.85
C PHE A 681 -19.28 -47.28 -27.20
N SER A 682 -19.79 -47.18 -28.43
CA SER A 682 -20.77 -48.12 -28.93
C SER A 682 -20.07 -49.45 -29.28
N GLN A 683 -20.59 -50.56 -28.73
CA GLN A 683 -20.19 -51.91 -29.11
C GLN A 683 -21.45 -52.67 -29.53
N ALA A 684 -21.35 -53.39 -30.65
CA ALA A 684 -22.48 -53.99 -31.35
C ALA A 684 -23.28 -55.00 -30.51
N ASP A 685 -22.68 -55.83 -29.64
CA ASP A 685 -23.44 -56.68 -28.69
C ASP A 685 -22.52 -57.32 -27.62
N SER A 686 -23.11 -57.68 -26.48
CA SER A 686 -22.45 -58.22 -25.27
C SER A 686 -22.11 -59.72 -25.31
N SER A 687 -22.56 -60.46 -26.33
CA SER A 687 -22.36 -61.91 -26.46
C SER A 687 -21.15 -62.30 -27.33
N THR A 688 -20.81 -61.50 -28.35
CA THR A 688 -19.65 -61.67 -29.24
C THR A 688 -18.36 -61.04 -28.68
N THR A 689 -18.47 -60.20 -27.65
CA THR A 689 -17.38 -59.36 -27.10
C THR A 689 -16.30 -60.13 -26.35
N ARG A 690 -16.59 -61.34 -25.84
CA ARG A 690 -15.58 -62.14 -25.12
C ARG A 690 -14.49 -62.73 -26.03
N GLN A 691 -14.74 -62.84 -27.34
CA GLN A 691 -13.77 -63.44 -28.26
C GLN A 691 -12.86 -62.42 -28.98
N PHE A 692 -13.24 -61.14 -29.10
CA PHE A 692 -12.48 -60.21 -29.97
C PHE A 692 -12.24 -58.78 -29.43
N GLY A 693 -12.55 -58.42 -28.18
CA GLY A 693 -12.19 -57.16 -27.45
C GLY A 693 -11.67 -55.91 -28.23
N GLY A 694 -12.34 -54.75 -28.11
CA GLY A 694 -11.82 -53.47 -28.66
C GLY A 694 -12.45 -52.24 -28.02
N THR A 695 -11.76 -51.09 -28.09
CA THR A 695 -12.04 -49.87 -27.31
C THR A 695 -13.35 -49.15 -27.66
N GLY A 696 -13.96 -49.45 -28.81
CA GLY A 696 -15.16 -48.76 -29.30
C GLY A 696 -14.92 -47.29 -29.68
N LEU A 697 -13.66 -46.84 -29.72
CA LEU A 697 -13.26 -45.47 -30.03
C LEU A 697 -12.86 -45.28 -31.50
N GLY A 698 -12.29 -46.31 -32.13
CA GLY A 698 -11.65 -46.20 -33.45
C GLY A 698 -12.56 -45.60 -34.53
N LEU A 699 -13.82 -46.04 -34.64
CA LEU A 699 -14.76 -45.51 -35.64
C LEU A 699 -15.22 -44.08 -35.33
N SER A 700 -15.38 -43.72 -34.05
CA SER A 700 -15.72 -42.34 -33.66
C SER A 700 -14.57 -41.36 -33.96
N ILE A 701 -13.32 -41.81 -33.82
CA ILE A 701 -12.12 -41.04 -34.21
C ILE A 701 -12.07 -40.87 -35.73
N VAL A 702 -12.29 -41.95 -36.50
CA VAL A 702 -12.36 -41.87 -37.97
C VAL A 702 -13.42 -40.87 -38.42
N ARG A 703 -14.62 -40.87 -37.82
CA ARG A 703 -15.67 -39.90 -38.13
C ARG A 703 -15.27 -38.47 -37.80
N SER A 704 -14.64 -38.25 -36.66
CA SER A 704 -14.22 -36.91 -36.26
C SER A 704 -13.12 -36.37 -37.17
N LEU A 705 -12.08 -37.17 -37.43
CA LEU A 705 -10.97 -36.77 -38.29
C LEU A 705 -11.43 -36.54 -39.73
N ALA A 706 -12.29 -37.39 -40.29
CA ALA A 706 -12.85 -37.18 -41.64
C ALA A 706 -13.57 -35.82 -41.74
N ARG A 707 -14.37 -35.45 -40.73
CA ARG A 707 -15.07 -34.16 -40.69
C ARG A 707 -14.12 -32.97 -40.58
N ILE A 708 -13.08 -33.08 -39.74
CA ILE A 708 -12.06 -32.03 -39.60
C ILE A 708 -11.27 -31.89 -40.91
N MET A 709 -11.04 -32.99 -41.63
CA MET A 709 -10.41 -33.04 -42.96
C MET A 709 -11.39 -32.72 -44.10
N GLY A 710 -12.58 -32.18 -43.80
CA GLY A 710 -13.53 -31.68 -44.79
C GLY A 710 -14.30 -32.74 -45.58
N GLY A 711 -14.43 -33.96 -45.04
CA GLY A 711 -15.23 -35.04 -45.64
C GLY A 711 -16.16 -35.73 -44.63
N ASP A 712 -16.59 -36.94 -44.98
CA ASP A 712 -17.58 -37.72 -44.24
C ASP A 712 -17.20 -39.22 -44.19
N VAL A 713 -18.05 -40.03 -43.56
CA VAL A 713 -17.82 -41.46 -43.36
C VAL A 713 -19.08 -42.24 -43.64
N GLY A 714 -18.94 -43.50 -44.03
CA GLY A 714 -20.07 -44.40 -44.19
C GLY A 714 -19.69 -45.87 -44.08
N VAL A 715 -20.74 -46.68 -44.02
CA VAL A 715 -20.66 -48.13 -43.90
C VAL A 715 -21.79 -48.77 -44.69
N GLU A 716 -21.45 -49.81 -45.43
CA GLU A 716 -22.39 -50.71 -46.10
C GLU A 716 -22.11 -52.11 -45.58
N SER A 717 -23.11 -52.77 -45.00
CA SER A 717 -22.89 -54.08 -44.38
C SER A 717 -24.14 -54.93 -44.45
N GLU A 718 -23.96 -56.22 -44.76
CA GLU A 718 -25.01 -57.23 -44.72
C GLU A 718 -24.56 -58.41 -43.84
N PRO A 719 -25.37 -58.83 -42.85
CA PRO A 719 -25.03 -59.97 -42.00
C PRO A 719 -24.67 -61.22 -42.83
N GLY A 720 -23.48 -61.79 -42.56
CA GLY A 720 -22.93 -62.98 -43.21
C GLY A 720 -22.28 -62.74 -44.58
N LYS A 721 -22.30 -61.52 -45.13
CA LYS A 721 -21.63 -61.18 -46.40
C LYS A 721 -20.44 -60.25 -46.25
N GLY A 722 -20.23 -59.67 -45.07
CA GLY A 722 -19.14 -58.76 -44.76
C GLY A 722 -19.56 -57.28 -44.72
N SER A 723 -18.57 -56.40 -44.62
CA SER A 723 -18.80 -54.94 -44.51
C SER A 723 -17.82 -54.16 -45.37
N ARG A 724 -18.28 -53.03 -45.93
CA ARG A 724 -17.47 -51.99 -46.54
C ARG A 724 -17.54 -50.75 -45.67
N PHE A 725 -16.42 -50.37 -45.08
CA PHE A 725 -16.28 -49.09 -44.38
C PHE A 725 -15.51 -48.12 -45.26
N TRP A 726 -15.97 -46.87 -45.33
CA TRP A 726 -15.32 -45.84 -46.13
C TRP A 726 -15.32 -44.48 -45.45
N PHE A 727 -14.38 -43.64 -45.85
CA PHE A 727 -14.35 -42.23 -45.48
C PHE A 727 -13.85 -41.37 -46.64
N HIS A 728 -14.34 -40.15 -46.71
CA HIS A 728 -13.85 -39.11 -47.61
C HIS A 728 -13.00 -38.10 -46.86
N ILE A 729 -11.99 -37.58 -47.54
CA ILE A 729 -11.26 -36.38 -47.13
C ILE A 729 -11.07 -35.44 -48.31
N ARG A 730 -10.93 -34.15 -48.02
CA ARG A 730 -10.53 -33.16 -49.02
C ARG A 730 -9.03 -32.90 -48.91
N ALA A 731 -8.28 -33.21 -49.97
CA ALA A 731 -6.83 -33.06 -50.01
C ALA A 731 -6.42 -32.09 -51.12
N GLY A 732 -5.43 -31.22 -50.85
CA GLY A 732 -4.89 -30.33 -51.89
C GLY A 732 -4.16 -31.13 -52.97
N ILE A 733 -4.24 -30.73 -54.24
CA ILE A 733 -3.54 -31.42 -55.34
C ILE A 733 -2.16 -30.78 -55.52
N VAL A 734 -1.12 -31.61 -55.58
CA VAL A 734 0.25 -31.13 -55.85
C VAL A 734 0.55 -31.32 -57.35
N PRO A 735 0.77 -30.25 -58.14
CA PRO A 735 1.03 -30.37 -59.57
C PRO A 735 2.28 -31.19 -59.88
N ALA A 736 2.19 -32.06 -60.89
CA ALA A 736 3.32 -32.83 -61.41
C ALA A 736 4.32 -31.90 -62.13
N GLY A 737 5.27 -31.33 -61.39
CA GLY A 737 6.34 -30.48 -61.94
C GLY A 737 7.17 -29.70 -60.92
N GLU A 738 6.62 -29.34 -59.76
CA GLU A 738 7.26 -28.36 -58.87
C GLU A 738 8.04 -28.92 -57.68
N ASN A 739 8.15 -30.24 -57.50
CA ASN A 739 8.97 -30.82 -56.41
C ASN A 739 9.94 -31.92 -56.87
N GLY A 740 10.54 -31.72 -58.05
CA GLY A 740 11.71 -32.48 -58.52
C GLY A 740 13.00 -32.31 -57.68
N ARG A 741 12.97 -31.60 -56.54
CA ARG A 741 14.15 -31.38 -55.67
C ARG A 741 14.07 -32.04 -54.29
N TYR A 742 12.93 -32.62 -53.90
CA TYR A 742 12.82 -33.47 -52.70
C TYR A 742 12.87 -34.97 -53.01
N ALA A 743 12.73 -35.36 -54.29
CA ALA A 743 12.75 -36.75 -54.74
C ALA A 743 14.17 -37.35 -54.87
N GLU A 744 15.25 -36.55 -54.87
CA GLU A 744 16.61 -37.07 -55.07
C GLU A 744 17.33 -37.49 -53.77
N ARG A 745 16.77 -37.14 -52.60
CA ARG A 745 17.35 -37.54 -51.29
C ARG A 745 16.66 -38.74 -50.64
N ALA A 746 15.46 -39.11 -51.09
CA ALA A 746 14.72 -40.28 -50.61
C ALA A 746 14.86 -41.51 -51.54
N ALA A 747 15.37 -41.34 -52.77
CA ALA A 747 15.58 -42.41 -53.76
C ALA A 747 17.05 -42.80 -53.96
N SER A 748 17.99 -42.25 -53.18
CA SER A 748 19.37 -42.75 -53.12
C SER A 748 19.48 -43.78 -52.00
N GLY A 749 19.51 -45.05 -52.40
CA GLY A 749 19.48 -46.19 -51.51
C GLY A 749 20.66 -46.28 -50.53
N MET A 750 20.34 -46.87 -49.38
CA MET A 750 21.11 -47.96 -48.82
C MET A 750 20.05 -48.98 -48.42
N ASP A 751 19.82 -50.02 -49.23
CA ASP A 751 20.48 -51.31 -49.02
C ASP A 751 20.87 -51.50 -47.56
N LEU A 752 20.25 -52.49 -46.93
CA LEU A 752 20.77 -53.11 -45.72
C LEU A 752 21.99 -53.97 -46.11
N PRO A 753 23.22 -53.61 -45.71
CA PRO A 753 24.21 -54.60 -45.38
C PRO A 753 24.16 -54.85 -43.87
N ALA A 754 24.14 -56.14 -43.56
CA ALA A 754 24.22 -56.68 -42.22
C ALA A 754 25.42 -56.12 -41.42
N THR A 755 25.25 -56.06 -40.10
CA THR A 755 26.33 -56.22 -39.10
C THR A 755 27.65 -55.48 -39.36
N SER A 756 27.76 -54.26 -38.81
CA SER A 756 28.99 -53.85 -38.13
C SER A 756 28.69 -52.81 -37.05
N SER A 757 29.09 -53.13 -35.83
CA SER A 757 29.02 -52.28 -34.65
C SER A 757 30.07 -51.16 -34.75
N SER A 758 29.68 -49.96 -35.17
CA SER A 758 30.43 -48.76 -34.83
C SER A 758 29.88 -48.21 -33.51
N ARG A 759 30.61 -48.39 -32.40
CA ARG A 759 30.28 -47.72 -31.14
C ARG A 759 30.45 -46.23 -31.35
N LEU A 760 29.41 -45.45 -31.07
CA LEU A 760 29.50 -44.00 -31.03
C LEU A 760 30.25 -43.62 -29.75
N SER A 761 31.26 -42.77 -29.84
CA SER A 761 32.01 -42.26 -28.68
C SER A 761 31.73 -40.77 -28.53
N GLY A 762 31.24 -40.36 -27.37
CA GLY A 762 30.99 -38.96 -27.03
C GLY A 762 30.43 -38.85 -25.61
N ARG A 763 30.47 -37.65 -25.04
CA ARG A 763 29.88 -37.30 -23.74
C ARG A 763 28.56 -36.59 -23.96
N VAL A 764 27.46 -37.17 -23.49
CA VAL A 764 26.13 -36.58 -23.62
C VAL A 764 25.63 -36.16 -22.24
N LEU A 765 25.31 -34.89 -22.08
CA LEU A 765 24.61 -34.40 -20.90
C LEU A 765 23.11 -34.57 -21.10
N VAL A 766 22.48 -35.44 -20.30
CA VAL A 766 21.05 -35.68 -20.27
C VAL A 766 20.44 -34.84 -19.15
N VAL A 767 19.60 -33.88 -19.53
CA VAL A 767 18.88 -32.99 -18.62
C VAL A 767 17.42 -33.41 -18.62
N GLU A 768 17.01 -34.12 -17.57
CA GLU A 768 15.66 -34.67 -17.41
C GLU A 768 15.34 -34.77 -15.92
N ASP A 769 14.21 -34.19 -15.52
CA ASP A 769 13.78 -34.13 -14.11
C ASP A 769 13.22 -35.47 -13.62
N ASN A 770 12.63 -36.26 -14.52
CA ASN A 770 12.11 -37.58 -14.18
C ASN A 770 13.24 -38.61 -14.10
N LEU A 771 13.55 -39.03 -12.86
CA LEU A 771 14.54 -40.06 -12.55
C LEU A 771 14.39 -41.35 -13.38
N THR A 772 13.16 -41.76 -13.71
CA THR A 772 12.90 -42.98 -14.50
C THR A 772 13.28 -42.77 -15.95
N ASN A 773 12.84 -41.68 -16.57
CA ASN A 773 13.20 -41.34 -17.96
C ASN A 773 14.72 -41.16 -18.09
N ARG A 774 15.33 -40.46 -17.14
CA ARG A 774 16.78 -40.27 -17.07
C ARG A 774 17.54 -41.59 -17.01
N LYS A 775 17.10 -42.54 -16.16
CA LYS A 775 17.67 -43.89 -16.09
C LYS A 775 17.49 -44.69 -17.38
N VAL A 776 16.36 -44.53 -18.05
CA VAL A 776 16.10 -45.21 -19.34
C VAL A 776 17.02 -44.66 -20.43
N ILE A 777 17.12 -43.33 -20.55
CA ILE A 777 18.01 -42.67 -21.52
C ILE A 777 19.47 -43.02 -21.21
N ASP A 778 19.88 -42.97 -19.94
CA ASP A 778 21.22 -43.33 -19.49
C ASP A 778 21.58 -44.79 -19.86
N ALA A 779 20.68 -45.73 -19.55
CA ALA A 779 20.87 -47.14 -19.92
C ALA A 779 20.97 -47.34 -21.44
N MET A 780 20.10 -46.69 -22.21
CA MET A 780 20.11 -46.77 -23.68
C MET A 780 21.40 -46.20 -24.28
N LEU A 781 21.82 -45.01 -23.86
CA LEU A 781 23.02 -44.34 -24.36
C LEU A 781 24.31 -45.09 -23.96
N THR A 782 24.34 -45.62 -22.74
CA THR A 782 25.46 -46.43 -22.25
C THR A 782 25.58 -47.75 -23.04
N GLU A 783 24.47 -48.41 -23.37
CA GLU A 783 24.47 -49.63 -24.22
C GLU A 783 25.03 -49.36 -25.63
N ILE A 784 24.81 -48.14 -26.16
CA ILE A 784 25.30 -47.70 -27.47
C ILE A 784 26.78 -47.26 -27.43
N GLY A 785 27.38 -47.12 -26.24
CA GLY A 785 28.80 -46.80 -26.03
C GLY A 785 29.11 -45.32 -25.74
N VAL A 786 28.09 -44.51 -25.46
CA VAL A 786 28.20 -43.08 -25.14
C VAL A 786 28.39 -42.89 -23.63
N THR A 787 29.25 -41.95 -23.22
CA THR A 787 29.40 -41.59 -21.80
C THR A 787 28.30 -40.59 -21.43
N VAL A 788 27.51 -40.91 -20.42
CA VAL A 788 26.35 -40.09 -20.03
C VAL A 788 26.68 -39.29 -18.78
N MET A 789 26.36 -38.00 -18.84
CA MET A 789 26.34 -37.09 -17.70
C MET A 789 24.88 -36.72 -17.45
N THR A 790 24.50 -36.49 -16.21
CA THR A 790 23.08 -36.29 -15.86
C THR A 790 22.87 -35.04 -15.05
N ALA A 791 21.85 -34.26 -15.41
CA ALA A 791 21.35 -33.12 -14.64
C ALA A 791 19.83 -33.27 -14.41
N GLU A 792 19.33 -32.74 -13.29
CA GLU A 792 17.92 -32.87 -12.90
C GLU A 792 17.05 -31.67 -13.32
N ASP A 793 17.68 -30.55 -13.66
CA ASP A 793 16.99 -29.34 -14.07
C ASP A 793 17.89 -28.48 -14.97
N GLY A 794 17.30 -27.47 -15.61
CA GLY A 794 18.03 -26.59 -16.52
C GLY A 794 19.10 -25.74 -15.82
N GLN A 795 18.97 -25.46 -14.52
CA GLN A 795 19.95 -24.68 -13.78
C GLN A 795 21.21 -25.50 -13.52
N GLN A 796 21.07 -26.77 -13.12
CA GLN A 796 22.18 -27.71 -13.01
C GLN A 796 22.89 -27.91 -14.35
N ALA A 797 22.15 -27.95 -15.46
CA ALA A 797 22.75 -28.03 -16.79
C ALA A 797 23.58 -26.78 -17.13
N VAL A 798 23.05 -25.59 -16.83
CA VAL A 798 23.77 -24.32 -17.00
C VAL A 798 25.01 -24.29 -16.11
N ASP A 799 24.86 -24.65 -14.84
CA ASP A 799 25.96 -24.65 -13.86
C ASP A 799 27.06 -25.63 -14.26
N ALA A 800 26.70 -26.84 -14.71
CA ALA A 800 27.63 -27.83 -15.24
C ALA A 800 28.46 -27.27 -16.40
N VAL A 801 27.80 -26.68 -17.40
CA VAL A 801 28.48 -26.11 -18.58
C VAL A 801 29.38 -24.93 -18.17
N ILE A 802 28.91 -24.02 -17.31
CA ILE A 802 29.67 -22.84 -16.88
C ILE A 802 30.85 -23.21 -15.98
N GLN A 803 30.70 -24.23 -15.11
CA GLN A 803 31.75 -24.69 -14.20
C GLN A 803 32.82 -25.54 -14.90
N GLY A 804 32.70 -25.75 -16.20
CA GLY A 804 33.74 -26.35 -17.05
C GLY A 804 33.53 -27.84 -17.34
N GLU A 805 32.33 -28.38 -17.14
CA GLU A 805 32.00 -29.67 -17.72
C GLU A 805 31.93 -29.55 -19.25
N THR A 806 32.52 -30.52 -19.97
CA THR A 806 32.63 -30.48 -21.43
C THR A 806 31.82 -31.60 -22.07
N PRO A 807 30.48 -31.53 -22.11
CA PRO A 807 29.68 -32.43 -22.93
C PRO A 807 29.90 -32.14 -24.42
N ASP A 808 29.76 -33.16 -25.26
CA ASP A 808 29.79 -33.04 -26.73
C ASP A 808 28.39 -32.78 -27.30
N LEU A 809 27.34 -33.10 -26.54
CA LEU A 809 25.94 -32.86 -26.88
C LEU A 809 25.08 -32.80 -25.60
N ILE A 810 24.07 -31.93 -25.58
CA ILE A 810 23.06 -31.89 -24.52
C ILE A 810 21.73 -32.41 -25.06
N LEU A 811 21.15 -33.41 -24.39
CA LEU A 811 19.74 -33.77 -24.53
C LEU A 811 18.97 -32.98 -23.45
N MET A 812 18.20 -31.98 -23.87
CA MET A 812 17.56 -31.01 -22.99
C MET A 812 16.05 -31.21 -23.01
N ASP A 813 15.47 -31.66 -21.90
CA ASP A 813 14.01 -31.61 -21.73
C ASP A 813 13.53 -30.14 -21.69
N LEU A 814 12.40 -29.86 -22.32
CA LEU A 814 11.88 -28.49 -22.41
C LEU A 814 11.16 -28.07 -21.13
N GLN A 815 10.45 -28.99 -20.49
CA GLN A 815 9.59 -28.70 -19.35
C GLN A 815 10.19 -29.28 -18.07
N MET A 816 10.97 -28.47 -17.36
CA MET A 816 11.61 -28.86 -16.11
C MET A 816 11.42 -27.78 -15.03
N PRO A 817 11.39 -28.16 -13.74
CA PRO A 817 11.32 -27.21 -12.62
C PRO A 817 12.63 -26.39 -12.49
N VAL A 818 12.56 -25.29 -11.71
CA VAL A 818 13.67 -24.33 -11.45
C VAL A 818 14.07 -23.49 -12.66
N LEU A 819 14.52 -24.11 -13.75
CA LEU A 819 14.84 -23.46 -15.00
C LEU A 819 14.44 -24.36 -16.16
N ASP A 820 13.56 -23.87 -17.02
CA ASP A 820 13.08 -24.62 -18.18
C ASP A 820 14.15 -24.73 -19.27
N GLY A 821 13.96 -25.66 -20.21
CA GLY A 821 14.94 -25.95 -21.25
C GLY A 821 15.20 -24.77 -22.20
N TYR A 822 14.20 -23.89 -22.38
CA TYR A 822 14.35 -22.69 -23.21
C TYR A 822 15.26 -21.66 -22.54
N ALA A 823 14.97 -21.30 -21.30
CA ALA A 823 15.74 -20.36 -20.51
C ALA A 823 17.15 -20.90 -20.22
N ALA A 824 17.30 -22.21 -20.00
CA ALA A 824 18.61 -22.86 -19.87
C ALA A 824 19.42 -22.72 -21.16
N THR A 825 18.80 -22.98 -22.32
CA THR A 825 19.45 -22.83 -23.63
C THR A 825 19.87 -21.37 -23.86
N GLU A 826 19.00 -20.40 -23.63
CA GLU A 826 19.34 -18.97 -23.75
C GLU A 826 20.53 -18.57 -22.89
N ARG A 827 20.61 -19.07 -21.65
CA ARG A 827 21.73 -18.79 -20.75
C ARG A 827 23.02 -19.42 -21.24
N ILE A 828 22.97 -20.68 -21.68
CA ILE A 828 24.14 -21.35 -22.27
C ILE A 828 24.60 -20.59 -23.52
N ARG A 829 23.68 -20.22 -24.43
CA ARG A 829 24.01 -19.44 -25.64
C ARG A 829 24.62 -18.07 -25.33
N ARG A 830 24.11 -17.38 -24.31
CA ARG A 830 24.67 -16.09 -23.87
C ARG A 830 26.07 -16.25 -23.31
N TRP A 831 26.27 -17.24 -22.45
CA TRP A 831 27.58 -17.54 -21.87
C TRP A 831 28.60 -17.92 -22.97
N GLU A 832 28.20 -18.75 -23.93
CA GLU A 832 29.02 -19.10 -25.10
C GLU A 832 29.46 -17.84 -25.88
N ALA A 833 28.52 -16.93 -26.16
CA ALA A 833 28.78 -15.70 -26.89
C ALA A 833 29.69 -14.72 -26.13
N GLU A 834 29.45 -14.54 -24.82
CA GLU A 834 30.23 -13.63 -23.97
C GLU A 834 31.69 -14.07 -23.79
N HIS A 835 31.94 -15.38 -23.79
CA HIS A 835 33.27 -15.96 -23.54
C HIS A 835 33.94 -16.52 -24.81
N GLY A 836 33.26 -16.44 -25.96
CA GLY A 836 33.79 -16.89 -27.26
C GLY A 836 33.93 -18.41 -27.39
N HIS A 837 33.11 -19.19 -26.69
CA HIS A 837 33.13 -20.65 -26.78
C HIS A 837 32.42 -21.17 -28.05
N PRO A 838 32.85 -22.32 -28.60
CA PRO A 838 32.16 -22.94 -29.73
C PRO A 838 30.74 -23.37 -29.35
N ARG A 839 29.84 -23.34 -30.32
CA ARG A 839 28.42 -23.70 -30.13
C ARG A 839 28.29 -25.18 -29.78
N LEU A 840 27.85 -25.47 -28.56
CA LEU A 840 27.55 -26.82 -28.09
C LEU A 840 26.20 -27.29 -28.67
N PRO A 841 26.10 -28.48 -29.30
CA PRO A 841 24.83 -29.01 -29.77
C PRO A 841 23.84 -29.24 -28.62
N ILE A 842 22.67 -28.58 -28.68
CA ILE A 842 21.57 -28.76 -27.73
C ILE A 842 20.36 -29.30 -28.48
N ILE A 843 19.95 -30.53 -28.15
CA ILE A 843 18.82 -31.22 -28.77
C ILE A 843 17.65 -31.21 -27.79
N ALA A 844 16.54 -30.60 -28.22
CA ALA A 844 15.31 -30.58 -27.44
C ALA A 844 14.71 -31.97 -27.29
N VAL A 845 14.22 -32.33 -26.12
CA VAL A 845 13.39 -33.52 -25.90
C VAL A 845 12.00 -33.03 -25.54
N THR A 846 11.02 -33.23 -26.43
CA THR A 846 9.67 -32.65 -26.31
C THR A 846 8.57 -33.72 -26.42
N ALA A 847 7.47 -33.53 -25.68
CA ALA A 847 6.28 -34.36 -25.82
C ALA A 847 5.38 -33.98 -27.01
N ASP A 848 5.57 -32.79 -27.61
CA ASP A 848 4.74 -32.28 -28.69
C ASP A 848 5.62 -31.80 -29.86
N VAL A 849 5.57 -32.54 -30.98
CA VAL A 849 6.43 -32.32 -32.16
C VAL A 849 5.77 -31.43 -33.21
N PHE A 850 4.47 -31.15 -33.09
CA PHE A 850 3.68 -30.56 -34.17
C PHE A 850 3.08 -29.22 -33.73
N GLY A 851 3.61 -28.10 -34.23
CA GLY A 851 2.89 -26.82 -34.25
C GLY A 851 3.70 -25.59 -33.89
N GLU A 852 4.06 -25.43 -32.60
CA GLU A 852 4.68 -24.18 -32.10
C GLU A 852 6.06 -24.41 -31.46
N SER A 853 6.28 -25.52 -30.75
CA SER A 853 7.56 -25.77 -30.05
C SER A 853 8.76 -25.96 -30.97
N ARG A 854 8.63 -26.45 -32.20
CA ARG A 854 9.80 -26.68 -33.08
C ARG A 854 10.44 -25.37 -33.54
N GLN A 855 9.62 -24.40 -33.94
CA GLN A 855 10.11 -23.10 -34.37
C GLN A 855 10.68 -22.31 -33.17
N ASP A 856 10.05 -22.43 -32.00
CA ASP A 856 10.50 -21.81 -30.76
C ASP A 856 11.84 -22.41 -30.29
N CYS A 857 12.01 -23.74 -30.32
CA CYS A 857 13.27 -24.40 -29.98
C CYS A 857 14.43 -23.89 -30.84
N LEU A 858 14.21 -23.80 -32.16
CA LEU A 858 15.22 -23.28 -33.09
C LEU A 858 15.49 -21.78 -32.88
N THR A 859 14.46 -20.99 -32.58
CA THR A 859 14.58 -19.54 -32.35
C THR A 859 15.38 -19.22 -31.08
N VAL A 860 15.16 -20.00 -30.02
CA VAL A 860 15.88 -19.92 -28.74
C VAL A 860 17.34 -20.43 -28.86
N GLY A 861 17.65 -21.11 -29.96
CA GLY A 861 19.01 -21.51 -30.32
C GLY A 861 19.34 -22.97 -30.05
N MET A 862 18.34 -23.85 -29.93
CA MET A 862 18.55 -25.31 -29.98
C MET A 862 18.83 -25.77 -31.42
N ASP A 863 19.45 -26.94 -31.59
CA ASP A 863 19.98 -27.39 -32.88
C ASP A 863 19.17 -28.54 -33.52
N ASP A 864 18.44 -29.33 -32.73
CA ASP A 864 17.52 -30.38 -33.20
C ASP A 864 16.49 -30.77 -32.11
N PHE A 865 15.63 -31.76 -32.36
CA PHE A 865 14.61 -32.22 -31.39
C PHE A 865 14.32 -33.73 -31.44
N LEU A 866 13.81 -34.28 -30.34
CA LEU A 866 13.32 -35.67 -30.15
C LEU A 866 11.92 -35.69 -29.55
N SER A 867 11.02 -36.50 -30.11
CA SER A 867 9.70 -36.78 -29.51
C SER A 867 9.81 -37.72 -28.30
N LYS A 868 9.05 -37.42 -27.24
CA LYS A 868 8.67 -38.39 -26.20
C LYS A 868 7.42 -39.17 -26.68
N PRO A 869 7.34 -40.50 -26.49
CA PRO A 869 8.34 -41.38 -25.89
C PRO A 869 9.54 -41.59 -26.82
N ILE A 870 10.74 -41.54 -26.22
CA ILE A 870 12.01 -41.63 -26.93
C ILE A 870 12.19 -43.05 -27.47
N SER A 871 12.33 -43.20 -28.80
CA SER A 871 12.66 -44.48 -29.42
C SER A 871 14.17 -44.64 -29.61
N VAL A 872 14.68 -45.87 -29.42
CA VAL A 872 16.11 -46.17 -29.60
C VAL A 872 16.58 -45.84 -31.03
N ALA A 873 15.71 -46.03 -32.02
CA ALA A 873 16.02 -45.75 -33.42
C ALA A 873 16.23 -44.25 -33.68
N ASP A 874 15.38 -43.39 -33.10
CA ASP A 874 15.45 -41.94 -33.30
C ASP A 874 16.66 -41.33 -32.59
N VAL A 875 16.97 -41.80 -31.37
CA VAL A 875 18.16 -41.39 -30.62
C VAL A 875 19.44 -41.74 -31.39
N LEU A 876 19.52 -42.97 -31.92
CA LEU A 876 20.66 -43.40 -32.72
C LEU A 876 20.87 -42.54 -33.97
N ALA A 877 19.79 -42.11 -34.63
CA ALA A 877 19.88 -41.24 -35.79
C ALA A 877 20.45 -39.86 -35.43
N ILE A 878 20.00 -39.26 -34.31
CA ILE A 878 20.49 -37.97 -33.83
C ILE A 878 21.94 -38.04 -33.37
N LEU A 879 22.31 -39.06 -32.58
CA LEU A 879 23.68 -39.20 -32.10
C LEU A 879 24.67 -39.39 -33.26
N LYS A 880 24.30 -40.15 -34.30
CA LYS A 880 25.13 -40.29 -35.51
C LYS A 880 25.33 -38.98 -36.27
N LYS A 881 24.34 -38.08 -36.19
CA LYS A 881 24.36 -36.78 -36.87
C LYS A 881 25.22 -35.76 -36.13
N TRP A 882 25.19 -35.76 -34.79
CA TRP A 882 25.76 -34.70 -33.97
C TRP A 882 27.00 -35.07 -33.16
N LEU A 883 27.26 -36.37 -32.92
CA LEU A 883 28.51 -36.81 -32.28
C LEU A 883 29.60 -37.13 -33.33
N PRO A 884 30.89 -36.82 -33.03
CA PRO A 884 31.99 -37.19 -33.89
C PRO A 884 32.18 -38.72 -33.94
N GLN A 885 32.17 -39.30 -35.15
CA GLN A 885 32.45 -40.73 -35.35
C GLN A 885 33.96 -40.98 -35.20
N SER A 886 34.39 -41.54 -34.07
CA SER A 886 35.81 -41.87 -33.85
C SER A 886 36.07 -43.37 -33.98
N ALA A 887 37.05 -43.72 -34.82
CA ALA A 887 37.57 -45.07 -34.99
C ALA A 887 38.53 -45.44 -33.84
N ALA A 888 38.31 -46.62 -33.26
CA ALA A 888 39.18 -47.49 -32.42
C ALA A 888 40.38 -46.91 -31.61
N PRO A 889 40.64 -47.43 -30.39
CA PRO A 889 41.42 -46.76 -29.33
C PRO A 889 42.93 -47.09 -29.35
N PRO A 890 43.72 -46.45 -28.47
CA PRO A 890 44.77 -47.20 -27.78
C PRO A 890 44.88 -46.91 -26.26
N HIS A 891 44.67 -47.97 -25.49
CA HIS A 891 45.47 -48.54 -24.40
C HIS A 891 46.02 -47.70 -23.22
N GLU A 892 45.75 -48.26 -22.03
CA GLU A 892 46.22 -47.97 -20.67
C GLU A 892 47.74 -47.88 -20.46
N ALA A 893 48.15 -47.09 -19.46
CA ALA A 893 49.37 -47.27 -18.66
C ALA A 893 49.14 -46.79 -17.19
N PRO A 894 49.88 -47.32 -16.19
CA PRO A 894 49.34 -47.70 -14.87
C PRO A 894 49.54 -46.68 -13.74
N LEU A 895 48.59 -46.66 -12.78
CA LEU A 895 48.63 -45.85 -11.55
C LEU A 895 49.43 -46.55 -10.43
N GLN A 896 50.43 -45.86 -9.89
CA GLN A 896 51.19 -46.24 -8.70
C GLN A 896 50.39 -46.03 -7.41
N ALA A 897 50.52 -46.99 -6.48
CA ALA A 897 49.98 -46.94 -5.14
C ALA A 897 50.66 -45.88 -4.25
N ALA A 898 49.86 -45.04 -3.59
CA ALA A 898 50.31 -44.15 -2.52
C ALA A 898 49.82 -44.67 -1.16
N ALA A 899 50.71 -44.67 -0.16
CA ALA A 899 50.53 -45.28 1.15
C ALA A 899 49.32 -44.72 1.95
N ALA A 900 48.46 -45.62 2.43
CA ALA A 900 47.28 -45.31 3.22
C ALA A 900 47.60 -44.96 4.68
N LYS A 901 46.87 -43.99 5.25
CA LYS A 901 46.93 -43.62 6.67
C LYS A 901 46.54 -44.81 7.57
N PRO A 902 47.18 -45.02 8.74
CA PRO A 902 46.73 -46.04 9.69
C PRO A 902 45.34 -45.70 10.26
N VAL A 903 44.47 -46.70 10.36
CA VAL A 903 43.09 -46.58 10.85
C VAL A 903 43.09 -46.63 12.38
N ASP A 904 42.36 -45.72 13.04
CA ASP A 904 42.06 -45.80 14.47
C ASP A 904 41.08 -46.96 14.73
N SER A 905 41.64 -48.15 14.96
CA SER A 905 40.89 -49.40 15.11
C SER A 905 39.96 -49.39 16.32
N GLN A 906 40.30 -48.64 17.37
CA GLN A 906 39.48 -48.56 18.59
C GLN A 906 38.24 -47.72 18.36
N ARG A 907 38.37 -46.62 17.62
CA ARG A 907 37.25 -45.75 17.26
C ARG A 907 36.38 -46.35 16.15
N PHE A 908 36.98 -47.11 15.23
CA PHE A 908 36.24 -47.86 14.20
C PHE A 908 35.34 -48.94 14.82
N ALA A 909 35.86 -49.71 15.78
CA ALA A 909 35.09 -50.72 16.49
C ALA A 909 33.90 -50.12 17.26
N ALA A 910 34.11 -49.01 17.98
CA ALA A 910 33.04 -48.35 18.72
C ALA A 910 31.90 -47.87 17.81
N LEU A 911 32.22 -47.26 16.66
CA LEU A 911 31.22 -46.82 15.67
C LEU A 911 30.51 -48.00 15.00
N ALA A 912 31.24 -49.09 14.70
CA ALA A 912 30.63 -50.30 14.15
C ALA A 912 29.65 -50.95 15.14
N ASP A 913 29.98 -50.98 16.43
CA ASP A 913 29.10 -51.50 17.50
C ASP A 913 27.85 -50.63 17.69
N GLU A 914 27.93 -49.31 17.49
CA GLU A 914 26.77 -48.41 17.51
C GLU A 914 25.86 -48.58 16.28
N ILE A 915 26.44 -48.81 15.09
CA ILE A 915 25.70 -48.94 13.83
C ILE A 915 25.02 -50.31 13.71
N THR A 916 25.64 -51.37 14.24
CA THR A 916 25.16 -52.75 14.18
C THR A 916 23.70 -52.91 14.64
N PRO A 917 23.26 -52.44 15.82
CA PRO A 917 21.86 -52.57 16.25
C PRO A 917 20.90 -51.70 15.42
N LEU A 918 21.37 -50.62 14.81
CA LEU A 918 20.55 -49.77 13.93
C LEU A 918 20.28 -50.47 12.59
N LEU A 919 21.30 -51.11 12.00
CA LEU A 919 21.14 -51.90 10.77
C LEU A 919 20.28 -53.14 11.02
N ALA A 920 20.47 -53.85 12.14
CA ALA A 920 19.65 -55.02 12.51
C ALA A 920 18.17 -54.70 12.74
N GLN A 921 17.86 -53.45 13.11
CA GLN A 921 16.49 -52.97 13.31
C GLN A 921 15.95 -52.18 12.10
N HIS A 922 16.69 -52.16 10.98
CA HIS A 922 16.37 -51.39 9.77
C HIS A 922 16.08 -49.89 10.02
N LYS A 923 16.79 -49.27 10.97
CA LYS A 923 16.58 -47.87 11.34
C LYS A 923 17.40 -46.93 10.45
N PHE A 924 16.75 -45.87 9.96
CA PHE A 924 17.35 -44.85 9.09
C PHE A 924 18.49 -44.06 9.74
N ASP A 925 18.50 -43.97 11.08
CA ASP A 925 19.59 -43.33 11.83
C ASP A 925 20.96 -43.97 11.56
N ALA A 926 20.98 -45.20 11.04
CA ALA A 926 22.20 -45.86 10.59
C ALA A 926 22.94 -45.04 9.51
N LEU A 927 22.25 -44.36 8.59
CA LEU A 927 22.88 -43.57 7.51
C LEU A 927 23.66 -42.37 8.03
N VAL A 928 23.19 -41.75 9.12
CA VAL A 928 23.85 -40.59 9.73
C VAL A 928 25.15 -41.04 10.40
N ARG A 929 25.10 -42.13 11.18
CA ARG A 929 26.30 -42.71 11.81
C ARG A 929 27.24 -43.35 10.80
N PHE A 930 26.72 -43.82 9.66
CA PHE A 930 27.54 -44.34 8.57
C PHE A 930 28.45 -43.27 7.96
N ARG A 931 27.99 -42.01 7.91
CA ARG A 931 28.80 -40.89 7.45
C ARG A 931 29.97 -40.60 8.39
N ASP A 932 29.78 -40.77 9.71
CA ASP A 932 30.85 -40.67 10.70
C ASP A 932 31.89 -41.79 10.51
N LEU A 933 31.44 -43.01 10.17
CA LEU A 933 32.30 -44.13 9.83
C LEU A 933 33.09 -43.89 8.53
N GLN A 934 32.45 -43.38 7.48
CA GLN A 934 33.10 -43.00 6.21
C GLN A 934 34.15 -41.91 6.41
N ALA A 935 33.85 -40.91 7.25
CA ALA A 935 34.80 -39.85 7.57
C ALA A 935 36.03 -40.37 8.33
N LEU A 936 35.84 -41.34 9.24
CA LEU A 936 36.94 -41.95 10.00
C LEU A 936 37.93 -42.71 9.11
N VAL A 937 37.43 -43.40 8.08
CA VAL A 937 38.27 -44.22 7.18
C VAL A 937 38.71 -43.51 5.91
N ALA A 938 38.32 -42.26 5.70
CA ALA A 938 38.70 -41.48 4.52
C ALA A 938 40.23 -41.37 4.41
N GLY A 939 40.78 -41.77 3.25
CA GLY A 939 42.23 -41.81 3.01
C GLY A 939 42.96 -43.02 3.62
N THR A 940 42.22 -44.02 4.11
CA THR A 940 42.75 -45.30 4.57
C THR A 940 42.43 -46.42 3.57
N ALA A 941 43.07 -47.59 3.72
CA ALA A 941 42.82 -48.74 2.85
C ALA A 941 41.37 -49.27 2.94
N LEU A 942 40.63 -48.91 4.00
CA LEU A 942 39.24 -49.34 4.22
C LEU A 942 38.20 -48.39 3.59
N ALA A 943 38.62 -47.25 3.03
CA ALA A 943 37.70 -46.26 2.49
C ALA A 943 36.76 -46.84 1.41
N LEU A 944 37.30 -47.63 0.49
CA LEU A 944 36.56 -48.21 -0.64
C LEU A 944 35.52 -49.24 -0.17
N GLU A 945 35.88 -50.07 0.81
CA GLU A 945 34.97 -51.08 1.36
C GLU A 945 33.84 -50.45 2.16
N VAL A 946 34.14 -49.43 2.98
CA VAL A 946 33.11 -48.69 3.72
C VAL A 946 32.21 -47.90 2.76
N GLU A 947 32.73 -47.37 1.66
CA GLU A 947 31.93 -46.68 0.64
C GLU A 947 30.96 -47.63 -0.10
N GLU A 948 31.39 -48.84 -0.45
CA GLU A 948 30.49 -49.89 -0.95
C GLU A 948 29.39 -50.22 0.06
N LEU A 949 29.74 -50.31 1.32
CA LEU A 949 28.82 -50.66 2.39
C LEU A 949 27.79 -49.52 2.60
N GLY A 950 28.22 -48.25 2.47
CA GLY A 950 27.34 -47.09 2.43
C GLY A 950 26.37 -47.11 1.24
N ARG A 951 26.83 -47.51 0.05
CA ARG A 951 25.95 -47.72 -1.13
C ARG A 951 24.91 -48.81 -0.88
N MET A 952 25.27 -49.87 -0.15
CA MET A 952 24.32 -50.93 0.21
C MET A 952 23.25 -50.43 1.19
N VAL A 953 23.63 -49.64 2.20
CA VAL A 953 22.67 -49.03 3.14
C VAL A 953 21.76 -48.01 2.42
N ALA A 954 22.31 -47.19 1.51
CA ALA A 954 21.54 -46.24 0.69
C ALA A 954 20.59 -46.94 -0.29
N ALA A 955 20.92 -48.17 -0.72
CA ALA A 955 20.05 -49.03 -1.51
C ALA A 955 19.14 -49.94 -0.65
N PHE A 956 19.00 -49.65 0.65
CA PHE A 956 18.13 -50.35 1.62
C PHE A 956 18.45 -51.84 1.83
N ARG A 957 19.67 -52.29 1.50
CA ARG A 957 20.12 -53.68 1.70
C ARG A 957 20.76 -53.86 3.09
N PHE A 958 19.97 -53.64 4.14
CA PHE A 958 20.42 -53.60 5.52
C PHE A 958 21.02 -54.93 6.04
N ASP A 959 20.44 -56.08 5.69
CA ASP A 959 20.92 -57.39 6.18
C ASP A 959 22.31 -57.72 5.62
N VAL A 960 22.52 -57.47 4.33
CA VAL A 960 23.81 -57.68 3.65
C VAL A 960 24.85 -56.67 4.14
N ALA A 961 24.43 -55.42 4.39
CA ALA A 961 25.30 -54.39 4.96
C ALA A 961 25.71 -54.74 6.41
N LEU A 962 24.79 -55.23 7.23
CA LEU A 962 25.05 -55.66 8.61
C LEU A 962 26.10 -56.78 8.66
N GLU A 963 25.92 -57.83 7.86
CA GLU A 963 26.84 -58.96 7.82
C GLU A 963 28.25 -58.55 7.36
N ARG A 964 28.33 -57.63 6.39
CA ARG A 964 29.60 -57.13 5.87
C ARG A 964 30.27 -56.17 6.85
N LEU A 965 29.50 -55.37 7.60
CA LEU A 965 30.02 -54.47 8.64
C LEU A 965 30.60 -55.24 9.82
N GLN A 966 29.92 -56.31 10.26
CA GLN A 966 30.42 -57.19 11.33
C GLN A 966 31.72 -57.92 10.93
N ARG A 967 31.81 -58.38 9.67
CA ARG A 967 33.05 -58.97 9.14
C ARG A 967 34.20 -57.96 9.08
N LEU A 968 33.94 -56.73 8.65
CA LEU A 968 34.94 -55.66 8.63
C LEU A 968 35.39 -55.29 10.06
N ALA A 969 34.46 -55.17 11.00
CA ALA A 969 34.76 -54.84 12.39
C ALA A 969 35.64 -55.93 13.05
N ALA A 970 35.37 -57.21 12.80
CA ALA A 970 36.19 -58.31 13.26
C ALA A 970 37.61 -58.29 12.67
N ALA A 971 37.73 -58.07 11.35
CA ALA A 971 39.03 -57.98 10.67
C ALA A 971 39.89 -56.80 11.17
N VAL A 972 39.26 -55.67 11.54
CA VAL A 972 39.94 -54.49 12.10
C VAL A 972 40.35 -54.69 13.57
N GLN A 973 39.63 -55.52 14.33
CA GLN A 973 40.00 -55.87 15.71
C GLN A 973 41.20 -56.84 15.79
N ASP A 974 41.34 -57.77 14.84
CA ASP A 974 42.47 -58.72 14.77
C ASP A 974 43.83 -58.05 14.46
N LEU A 975 43.83 -56.82 13.94
CA LEU A 975 45.03 -56.02 13.70
C LEU A 975 45.69 -55.47 14.99
N LYS A 976 45.11 -55.69 16.18
CA LYS A 976 45.73 -55.39 17.49
C LYS A 976 46.77 -56.42 17.95
N GLY A 977 47.04 -57.48 17.18
CA GLY A 977 47.78 -58.67 17.63
C GLY A 977 49.12 -58.99 16.98
N THR A 978 49.77 -58.06 16.27
CA THR A 978 51.12 -58.29 15.70
C THR A 978 51.93 -56.98 15.71
N PRO A 979 53.14 -56.98 16.29
CA PRO A 979 53.92 -55.78 16.59
C PRO A 979 54.45 -55.03 15.37
#